data_AF-E9IUC4-F1
#
_entry.id   AF-E9IUC4-F1
#
_cell.length_a   1.000
_cell.length_b   1.000
_cell.length_c   1.000
_cell.angle_alpha   90.00
_cell.angle_beta   90.00
_cell.angle_gamma   90.00
#
_symmetry.space_group_name_H-M   'P 1'
#
loop_
_entity.id
_entity.type
_entity.pdbx_description
1 polymer ?
#
loop_
_entity_poly.entity_id
_entity_poly.type
_entity_poly.pdbx_seq_one_letter_code
_entity_poly.pdbx_strand_id
1 'polypeptide(L)'
;MAQYPPINARLAVNRVDFNLITNDGVQPRLYTPGEEISSQPDFLRGHGTYVDEDKTLRASVAGILEKVNKLISIRPLKARYNGEIGDLIVGRITEVQQKRWKVDVNAKLDAVLLLSSVNLPGGELRRRSAEDEQTMRRYLQEGDLICAEVQSIFADGSLSLHARVLKYGKLSQGIMLKVPPMLIQRKKTHYHTLESGAILILGYNGYVWIGANIQNVDKSEGGFTEDLSKIPVENRNVCTRLRNCILILAQCNMLLSDTSVTYAYEESSKYEVHELLEPEPMVDVSLLTHQRLARSNLETGSRQVARDMDACFNAFDKDCDGFLSISEFDLICRALFRNDRGKIYGLEEDQLREVYSIFDLKGDGVIDREEFEVCWNRWIKICTRPKSAFLIVDVQNDFITGSLNIKHCAAQHDGTEVIEPINRLLETVPFDSVFYSLDWHPVDHVSFIDNLHLREVDISSNISKEAARVYDTVTFRGPPLQKQRLWPRHCVQDSWGAELHKDLKILDNAIKIYKGTNPEVDSYSVFWDNKKLTETTLSSQLQEKGATDIYICGLAYDVCVGATAVDALTSGYRTILIDDCSRGVDLVDIEKTKATVIASNGVIVNSSQIKAMVEGRDRRPELGYKLALEIKQKMNLGE
;
A
#
# COMPACT_ATOMS: atom_id res chain seq x y z
N MET A 1 -39.98 -45.93 14.08
CA MET A 1 -40.16 -45.19 12.81
C MET A 1 -38.86 -44.43 12.56
N ALA A 2 -38.10 -44.81 11.53
CA ALA A 2 -36.90 -44.08 11.16
C ALA A 2 -37.32 -42.68 10.69
N GLN A 3 -36.98 -41.64 11.46
CA GLN A 3 -37.17 -40.26 11.05
C GLN A 3 -36.25 -40.02 9.85
N TYR A 4 -36.83 -39.83 8.68
CA TYR A 4 -36.11 -39.30 7.53
C TYR A 4 -35.54 -37.92 7.92
N PRO A 5 -34.32 -37.57 7.47
CA PRO A 5 -33.80 -36.23 7.69
C PRO A 5 -34.78 -35.18 7.14
N PRO A 6 -34.91 -34.01 7.79
CA PRO A 6 -35.83 -32.97 7.34
C PRO A 6 -35.46 -32.55 5.91
N ILE A 7 -36.44 -32.59 5.00
CA ILE A 7 -36.27 -32.14 3.63
C ILE A 7 -36.69 -30.67 3.58
N ASN A 8 -35.74 -29.77 3.35
CA ASN A 8 -35.99 -28.36 3.16
C ASN A 8 -35.93 -28.01 1.66
N ALA A 9 -36.99 -27.42 1.12
CA ALA A 9 -37.07 -26.97 -0.26
C ALA A 9 -37.24 -25.45 -0.30
N ARG A 10 -36.38 -24.77 -1.04
CA ARG A 10 -36.38 -23.31 -1.17
C ARG A 10 -36.32 -22.87 -2.63
N LEU A 11 -36.88 -21.71 -2.91
CA LEU A 11 -36.73 -21.05 -4.22
C LEU A 11 -35.30 -20.55 -4.38
N ALA A 12 -34.79 -20.58 -5.62
CA ALA A 12 -33.49 -20.00 -5.92
C ALA A 12 -33.56 -18.47 -5.75
N VAL A 13 -32.67 -17.93 -4.93
CA VAL A 13 -32.53 -16.48 -4.72
C VAL A 13 -31.51 -15.92 -5.72
N ASN A 14 -31.62 -14.64 -6.06
CA ASN A 14 -30.63 -13.96 -6.90
C ASN A 14 -29.23 -14.10 -6.31
N ARG A 15 -28.24 -14.37 -7.17
CA ARG A 15 -26.84 -14.41 -6.77
C ARG A 15 -26.42 -13.01 -6.35
N VAL A 16 -26.10 -12.84 -5.08
CA VAL A 16 -25.43 -11.65 -4.56
C VAL A 16 -23.94 -11.99 -4.50
N ASP A 17 -23.11 -11.26 -5.24
CA ASP A 17 -21.66 -11.44 -5.18
C ASP A 17 -21.12 -10.83 -3.88
N PHE A 18 -20.89 -11.68 -2.89
CA PHE A 18 -20.27 -11.29 -1.61
C PHE A 18 -18.74 -11.24 -1.75
N ASN A 19 -18.23 -10.28 -2.53
CA ASN A 19 -16.79 -10.01 -2.53
C ASN A 19 -16.42 -9.27 -1.23
N LEU A 20 -15.86 -10.01 -0.26
CA LEU A 20 -15.39 -9.48 1.03
C LEU A 20 -13.93 -8.99 0.97
N ILE A 21 -13.33 -8.89 -0.21
CA ILE A 21 -12.00 -8.29 -0.36
C ILE A 21 -12.19 -6.77 -0.29
N THR A 22 -11.68 -6.16 0.77
CA THR A 22 -11.57 -4.71 0.92
C THR A 22 -10.81 -4.15 -0.28
N ASN A 23 -11.45 -3.27 -1.05
CA ASN A 23 -10.75 -2.45 -2.03
C ASN A 23 -9.77 -1.55 -1.28
N ASP A 24 -8.47 -1.79 -1.41
CA ASP A 24 -7.41 -0.87 -0.97
C ASP A 24 -7.35 0.40 -1.85
N GLY A 25 -8.51 0.90 -2.32
CA GLY A 25 -8.63 2.11 -3.15
C GLY A 25 -8.08 2.00 -4.58
N VAL A 26 -7.27 0.99 -4.90
CA VAL A 26 -6.69 0.77 -6.23
C VAL A 26 -7.34 -0.46 -6.87
N GLN A 27 -8.34 -0.25 -7.72
CA GLN A 27 -8.81 -1.34 -8.56
C GLN A 27 -7.74 -1.63 -9.63
N PRO A 28 -7.15 -2.85 -9.65
CA PRO A 28 -6.16 -3.18 -10.64
C PRO A 28 -6.80 -3.15 -12.03
N ARG A 29 -6.13 -2.51 -13.00
CA ARG A 29 -6.58 -2.52 -14.40
C ARG A 29 -6.61 -3.96 -14.91
N LEU A 30 -7.80 -4.37 -15.36
CA LEU A 30 -8.00 -5.65 -16.03
C LEU A 30 -7.65 -5.51 -17.50
N TYR A 31 -6.93 -6.50 -18.02
CA TYR A 31 -6.60 -6.64 -19.43
C TYR A 31 -7.39 -7.79 -20.03
N THR A 32 -7.82 -7.61 -21.27
CA THR A 32 -8.51 -8.64 -22.05
C THR A 32 -7.63 -9.21 -23.16
N PRO A 33 -7.87 -10.46 -23.62
CA PRO A 33 -7.08 -11.03 -24.71
C PRO A 33 -7.12 -10.14 -25.97
N GLY A 34 -5.94 -9.83 -26.51
CA GLY A 34 -5.74 -8.96 -27.68
C GLY A 34 -5.49 -7.49 -27.37
N GLU A 35 -5.70 -7.08 -26.11
CA GLU A 35 -5.45 -5.70 -25.66
C GLU A 35 -3.95 -5.39 -25.65
N GLU A 36 -3.60 -4.19 -26.11
CA GLU A 36 -2.22 -3.70 -26.12
C GLU A 36 -1.76 -3.34 -24.70
N ILE A 37 -0.61 -3.89 -24.31
CA ILE A 37 0.00 -3.62 -23.01
C ILE A 37 1.07 -2.54 -23.15
N SER A 38 1.98 -2.70 -24.12
CA SER A 38 3.07 -1.77 -24.36
C SER A 38 3.62 -1.92 -25.77
N SER A 39 3.93 -0.79 -26.39
CA SER A 39 4.56 -0.67 -27.71
C SER A 39 6.09 -0.56 -27.63
N GLN A 40 6.67 -0.55 -26.41
CA GLN A 40 8.12 -0.40 -26.21
C GLN A 40 8.87 -1.74 -26.34
N PRO A 41 9.96 -1.81 -27.13
CA PRO A 41 10.70 -3.06 -27.39
C PRO A 41 11.58 -3.52 -26.21
N ASP A 42 11.76 -2.70 -25.18
CA ASP A 42 12.68 -2.96 -24.06
C ASP A 42 12.13 -3.93 -23.00
N PHE A 43 10.86 -4.31 -23.10
CA PHE A 43 10.23 -5.21 -22.15
C PHE A 43 10.36 -6.68 -22.56
N LEU A 44 10.72 -7.51 -21.59
CA LEU A 44 10.74 -8.95 -21.73
C LEU A 44 9.31 -9.49 -21.59
N ARG A 45 8.94 -10.41 -22.48
CA ARG A 45 7.65 -11.10 -22.41
C ARG A 45 7.66 -12.17 -21.31
N GLY A 46 6.64 -12.12 -20.47
CA GLY A 46 6.32 -13.15 -19.48
C GLY A 46 5.09 -13.96 -19.88
N HIS A 47 4.60 -14.79 -18.97
CA HIS A 47 3.37 -15.56 -19.19
C HIS A 47 2.15 -14.66 -19.39
N GLY A 48 1.19 -15.12 -20.19
CA GLY A 48 -0.04 -14.36 -20.47
C GLY A 48 0.14 -13.19 -21.44
N THR A 49 1.30 -13.09 -22.11
CA THR A 49 1.58 -12.08 -23.14
C THR A 49 2.10 -12.72 -24.42
N TYR A 50 1.90 -12.05 -25.54
CA TYR A 50 2.50 -12.39 -26.84
C TYR A 50 2.87 -11.11 -27.59
N VAL A 51 3.80 -11.23 -28.53
CA VAL A 51 4.19 -10.12 -29.41
C VAL A 51 3.50 -10.33 -30.74
N ASP A 52 2.81 -9.31 -31.21
CA ASP A 52 2.08 -9.32 -32.48
C ASP A 52 3.01 -8.95 -33.66
N GLU A 53 2.51 -9.06 -34.90
CA GLU A 53 3.26 -8.73 -36.12
C GLU A 53 3.81 -7.28 -36.10
N ASP A 54 3.07 -6.35 -35.48
CA ASP A 54 3.44 -4.95 -35.30
C ASP A 54 4.51 -4.72 -34.22
N LYS A 55 5.10 -5.78 -33.66
CA LYS A 55 6.07 -5.76 -32.53
C LYS A 55 5.49 -5.18 -31.22
N THR A 56 4.18 -5.02 -31.13
CA THR A 56 3.48 -4.60 -29.90
C THR A 56 3.28 -5.78 -28.97
N LEU A 57 3.50 -5.57 -27.66
CA LEU A 57 3.20 -6.57 -26.64
C LEU A 57 1.71 -6.53 -26.30
N ARG A 58 1.02 -7.67 -26.46
CA ARG A 58 -0.42 -7.82 -26.22
C ARG A 58 -0.70 -8.89 -25.17
N ALA A 59 -1.84 -8.76 -24.49
CA ALA A 59 -2.31 -9.77 -23.54
C ALA A 59 -2.88 -10.99 -24.27
N SER A 60 -2.49 -12.21 -23.89
CA SER A 60 -3.11 -13.44 -24.40
C SER A 60 -4.23 -13.98 -23.53
N VAL A 61 -4.33 -13.51 -22.28
CA VAL A 61 -5.29 -13.99 -21.28
C VAL A 61 -5.98 -12.82 -20.58
N ALA A 62 -7.19 -13.06 -20.07
CA ALA A 62 -7.90 -12.08 -19.24
C ALA A 62 -7.32 -12.09 -17.81
N GLY A 63 -6.83 -10.94 -17.34
CA GLY A 63 -6.09 -10.89 -16.08
C GLY A 63 -5.58 -9.53 -15.68
N ILE A 64 -4.75 -9.51 -14.64
CA ILE A 64 -4.11 -8.32 -14.10
C ILE A 64 -2.66 -8.27 -14.58
N LEU A 65 -2.19 -7.08 -14.94
CA LEU A 65 -0.80 -6.84 -15.31
C LEU A 65 0.13 -6.99 -14.11
N GLU A 66 1.15 -7.82 -14.26
CA GLU A 66 2.26 -7.97 -13.32
C GLU A 66 3.55 -7.54 -14.01
N LYS A 67 4.14 -6.45 -13.52
CA LYS A 67 5.41 -5.92 -14.01
C LYS A 67 6.48 -6.13 -12.94
N VAL A 68 7.44 -6.99 -13.23
CA VAL A 68 8.60 -7.23 -12.36
C VAL A 68 9.85 -6.81 -13.14
N ASN A 69 10.44 -5.67 -12.77
CA ASN A 69 11.54 -5.05 -13.51
C ASN A 69 11.16 -4.79 -14.98
N LYS A 70 11.84 -5.48 -15.91
CA LYS A 70 11.56 -5.44 -17.35
C LYS A 70 10.65 -6.57 -17.82
N LEU A 71 10.28 -7.52 -16.97
CA LEU A 71 9.42 -8.64 -17.33
C LEU A 71 7.96 -8.23 -17.15
N ILE A 72 7.18 -8.34 -18.23
CA ILE A 72 5.75 -8.08 -18.23
C ILE A 72 5.00 -9.40 -18.39
N SER A 73 4.15 -9.74 -17.43
CA SER A 73 3.24 -10.88 -17.48
C SER A 73 1.81 -10.46 -17.17
N ILE A 74 0.84 -11.23 -17.65
CA ILE A 74 -0.56 -11.09 -17.24
C ILE A 74 -0.89 -12.27 -16.34
N ARG A 75 -1.24 -11.99 -15.07
CA ARG A 75 -1.75 -13.00 -14.14
C ARG A 75 -3.23 -13.27 -14.47
N PRO A 76 -3.57 -14.47 -14.95
CA PRO A 76 -4.94 -14.79 -15.33
C PRO A 76 -5.87 -14.85 -14.12
N LEU A 77 -7.15 -14.51 -14.30
CA LEU A 77 -8.16 -14.59 -13.24
C LEU A 77 -8.42 -16.03 -12.76
N LYS A 78 -8.27 -17.01 -13.66
CA LYS A 78 -8.37 -18.44 -13.35
C LYS A 78 -7.26 -19.18 -14.08
N ALA A 79 -6.49 -19.97 -13.34
CA ALA A 79 -5.46 -20.84 -13.89
C ALA A 79 -5.45 -22.20 -13.19
N ARG A 80 -5.00 -23.21 -13.94
CA ARG A 80 -4.55 -24.47 -13.34
C ARG A 80 -3.25 -24.23 -12.59
N TYR A 81 -2.94 -25.13 -11.67
CA TYR A 81 -1.69 -25.06 -10.92
C TYR A 81 -0.49 -25.12 -11.86
N ASN A 82 0.42 -24.15 -11.69
CA ASN A 82 1.72 -24.13 -12.34
C ASN A 82 2.77 -24.27 -11.23
N GLY A 83 3.42 -25.43 -11.18
CA GLY A 83 4.29 -25.75 -10.05
C GLY A 83 5.61 -25.01 -10.09
N GLU A 84 6.11 -24.68 -8.90
CA GLU A 84 7.45 -24.16 -8.67
C GLU A 84 8.28 -25.20 -7.89
N ILE A 85 9.60 -25.12 -8.03
CA ILE A 85 10.51 -26.02 -7.30
C ILE A 85 10.39 -25.74 -5.80
N GLY A 86 10.17 -26.79 -5.02
CA GLY A 86 9.97 -26.71 -3.56
C GLY A 86 8.52 -26.55 -3.12
N ASP A 87 7.55 -26.47 -4.04
CA ASP A 87 6.15 -26.43 -3.67
C ASP A 87 5.71 -27.76 -3.01
N LEU A 88 5.07 -27.66 -1.85
CA LEU A 88 4.38 -28.79 -1.20
C LEU A 88 2.99 -29.00 -1.80
N ILE A 89 2.72 -30.20 -2.30
CA ILE A 89 1.47 -30.53 -2.96
C ILE A 89 0.85 -31.82 -2.41
N VAL A 90 -0.46 -31.91 -2.55
CA VAL A 90 -1.21 -33.16 -2.37
C VAL A 90 -1.56 -33.69 -3.75
N GLY A 91 -1.41 -34.98 -3.99
CA GLY A 91 -1.70 -35.60 -5.28
C GLY A 91 -2.41 -36.93 -5.15
N ARG A 92 -3.06 -37.37 -6.22
CA ARG A 92 -3.69 -38.69 -6.31
C ARG A 92 -2.97 -39.55 -7.33
N ILE A 93 -2.59 -40.77 -6.97
CA ILE A 93 -1.97 -41.71 -7.91
C ILE A 93 -2.98 -42.08 -9.00
N THR A 94 -2.62 -41.87 -10.26
CA THR A 94 -3.46 -42.22 -11.42
C THR A 94 -3.04 -43.54 -12.04
N GLU A 95 -1.74 -43.75 -12.22
CA GLU A 95 -1.18 -44.94 -12.86
C GLU A 95 0.13 -45.36 -12.19
N VAL A 96 0.35 -46.67 -12.06
CA VAL A 96 1.64 -47.26 -11.70
C VAL A 96 2.34 -47.74 -12.98
N GLN A 97 3.50 -47.16 -13.30
CA GLN A 97 4.30 -47.51 -14.47
C GLN A 97 5.66 -48.10 -14.07
N GLN A 98 6.45 -48.50 -15.06
CA GLN A 98 7.79 -49.04 -14.81
C GLN A 98 8.68 -47.97 -14.13
N LYS A 99 9.11 -48.25 -12.88
CA LYS A 99 9.97 -47.40 -12.04
C LYS A 99 9.41 -46.02 -11.67
N ARG A 100 8.15 -45.72 -11.97
CA ARG A 100 7.51 -44.43 -11.64
C ARG A 100 6.01 -44.54 -11.40
N TRP A 101 5.48 -43.63 -10.62
CA TRP A 101 4.04 -43.38 -10.47
C TRP A 101 3.66 -42.10 -11.19
N LYS A 102 2.50 -42.09 -11.85
CA LYS A 102 1.85 -40.86 -12.28
C LYS A 102 0.90 -40.37 -11.20
N VAL A 103 0.87 -39.06 -11.02
CA VAL A 103 0.14 -38.39 -9.95
C VAL A 103 -0.66 -37.23 -10.53
N ASP A 104 -1.97 -37.22 -10.34
CA ASP A 104 -2.80 -36.04 -10.59
C ASP A 104 -2.56 -35.01 -9.50
N VAL A 105 -2.15 -33.82 -9.93
CA VAL A 105 -1.81 -32.69 -9.06
C VAL A 105 -2.53 -31.41 -9.49
N ASN A 106 -3.63 -31.49 -10.25
CA ASN A 106 -4.37 -30.32 -10.74
C ASN A 106 -3.56 -29.38 -11.66
N ALA A 107 -2.47 -29.88 -12.24
CA ALA A 107 -1.66 -29.17 -13.21
C ALA A 107 -2.18 -29.38 -14.64
N LYS A 108 -1.43 -28.90 -15.64
CA LYS A 108 -1.72 -29.14 -17.06
C LYS A 108 -1.46 -30.60 -17.47
N LEU A 109 -0.44 -31.21 -16.87
CA LEU A 109 0.00 -32.58 -17.11
C LEU A 109 0.08 -33.33 -15.77
N ASP A 110 0.02 -34.65 -15.83
CA ASP A 110 0.28 -35.50 -14.67
C ASP A 110 1.73 -35.33 -14.19
N ALA A 111 1.92 -35.29 -12.88
CA ALA A 111 3.24 -35.29 -12.27
C ALA A 111 3.81 -36.70 -12.20
N VAL A 112 5.13 -36.80 -12.13
CA VAL A 112 5.87 -38.06 -12.08
C VAL A 112 6.56 -38.18 -10.73
N LEU A 113 6.24 -39.23 -9.99
CA LEU A 113 6.95 -39.64 -8.79
C LEU A 113 7.84 -40.84 -9.14
N LEU A 114 9.15 -40.63 -9.22
CA LEU A 114 10.08 -41.72 -9.49
C LEU A 114 10.21 -42.63 -8.27
N LEU A 115 10.38 -43.94 -8.50
CA LEU A 115 10.70 -44.91 -7.44
C LEU A 115 11.89 -44.36 -6.64
N SER A 116 13.00 -44.12 -7.35
CA SER A 116 13.85 -42.92 -7.30
C SER A 116 13.86 -42.00 -6.07
N SER A 117 12.71 -41.39 -5.87
CA SER A 117 12.52 -40.18 -5.06
C SER A 117 11.62 -40.44 -3.86
N VAL A 118 11.36 -41.71 -3.55
CA VAL A 118 10.58 -42.19 -2.41
C VAL A 118 11.48 -42.93 -1.42
N ASN A 119 11.23 -42.75 -0.13
CA ASN A 119 11.86 -43.53 0.95
C ASN A 119 11.14 -44.87 1.10
N LEU A 120 11.83 -45.99 0.92
CA LEU A 120 11.23 -47.30 1.18
C LEU A 120 11.23 -47.62 2.68
N PRO A 121 10.29 -48.44 3.18
CA PRO A 121 10.28 -48.88 4.57
C PRO A 121 11.61 -49.57 4.94
N GLY A 122 12.16 -49.24 6.11
CA GLY A 122 13.47 -49.71 6.59
C GLY A 122 14.56 -48.65 6.74
N GLY A 123 14.28 -47.39 6.37
CA GLY A 123 15.09 -46.22 6.76
C GLY A 123 16.49 -46.09 6.13
N GLU A 124 16.96 -47.05 5.34
CA GLU A 124 18.29 -47.04 4.72
C GLU A 124 18.26 -46.70 3.23
N LEU A 125 19.29 -45.96 2.79
CA LEU A 125 19.67 -45.71 1.39
C LEU A 125 20.16 -47.01 0.71
N ARG A 126 19.34 -48.07 0.70
CA ARG A 126 19.67 -49.32 -0.01
C ARG A 126 19.53 -49.13 -1.52
N ARG A 127 20.41 -49.79 -2.29
CA ARG A 127 20.30 -49.84 -3.75
C ARG A 127 18.96 -50.49 -4.12
N ARG A 128 18.21 -49.81 -4.99
CA ARG A 128 16.88 -50.24 -5.45
C ARG A 128 17.03 -51.48 -6.32
N SER A 129 16.36 -52.56 -5.94
CA SER A 129 16.40 -53.85 -6.64
C SER A 129 15.25 -53.98 -7.64
N ALA A 130 15.32 -54.98 -8.52
CA ALA A 130 14.21 -55.34 -9.40
C ALA A 130 12.97 -55.85 -8.61
N GLU A 131 13.16 -56.32 -7.38
CA GLU A 131 12.09 -56.73 -6.47
C GLU A 131 11.28 -55.52 -5.96
N ASP A 132 11.96 -54.38 -5.74
CA ASP A 132 11.29 -53.12 -5.38
C ASP A 132 10.39 -52.62 -6.50
N GLU A 133 10.78 -52.86 -7.76
CA GLU A 133 9.98 -52.53 -8.96
C GLU A 133 8.69 -53.38 -9.03
N GLN A 134 8.78 -54.67 -8.67
CA GLN A 134 7.62 -55.57 -8.63
C GLN A 134 6.70 -55.28 -7.44
N THR A 135 7.25 -54.76 -6.34
CA THR A 135 6.49 -54.41 -5.12
C THR A 135 6.00 -52.97 -5.11
N MET A 136 6.25 -52.16 -6.15
CA MET A 136 5.78 -50.77 -6.24
C MET A 136 4.28 -50.60 -5.95
N ARG A 137 3.47 -51.49 -6.51
CA ARG A 137 2.00 -51.49 -6.32
C ARG A 137 1.61 -51.81 -4.86
N ARG A 138 2.46 -52.43 -4.05
CA ARG A 138 2.18 -52.64 -2.62
C ARG A 138 2.33 -51.35 -1.81
N TYR A 139 3.22 -50.45 -2.22
CA TYR A 139 3.45 -49.18 -1.53
C TYR A 139 2.43 -48.12 -1.92
N LEU A 140 2.20 -47.93 -3.23
CA LEU A 140 1.25 -46.95 -3.77
C LEU A 140 0.45 -47.58 -4.91
N GLN A 141 -0.87 -47.55 -4.76
CA GLN A 141 -1.87 -48.05 -5.71
C GLN A 141 -2.62 -46.90 -6.37
N GLU A 142 -3.29 -47.16 -7.49
CA GLU A 142 -4.17 -46.17 -8.13
C GLU A 142 -5.27 -45.72 -7.17
N GLY A 143 -5.46 -44.41 -7.05
CA GLY A 143 -6.40 -43.79 -6.13
C GLY A 143 -5.79 -43.34 -4.80
N ASP A 144 -4.61 -43.84 -4.44
CA ASP A 144 -3.93 -43.42 -3.20
C ASP A 144 -3.63 -41.92 -3.22
N LEU A 145 -3.75 -41.29 -2.06
CA LEU A 145 -3.38 -39.90 -1.86
C LEU A 145 -1.97 -39.81 -1.29
N ILE A 146 -1.19 -38.86 -1.81
CA ILE A 146 0.17 -38.60 -1.36
C ILE A 146 0.37 -37.13 -1.07
N CYS A 147 1.25 -36.85 -0.11
CA CYS A 147 1.84 -35.53 0.09
C CYS A 147 3.29 -35.59 -0.39
N ALA A 148 3.67 -34.70 -1.29
CA ALA A 148 4.99 -34.68 -1.92
C ALA A 148 5.44 -33.26 -2.24
N GLU A 149 6.73 -33.09 -2.47
CA GLU A 149 7.34 -31.82 -2.85
C GLU A 149 7.80 -31.85 -4.31
N VAL A 150 7.70 -30.72 -5.00
CA VAL A 150 8.18 -30.58 -6.38
C VAL A 150 9.71 -30.50 -6.41
N GLN A 151 10.35 -31.52 -6.95
CA GLN A 151 11.80 -31.61 -7.08
C GLN A 151 12.35 -30.76 -8.23
N SER A 152 11.70 -30.88 -9.38
CA SER A 152 12.14 -30.26 -10.63
C SER A 152 10.98 -30.22 -11.62
N ILE A 153 11.12 -29.37 -12.63
CA ILE A 153 10.13 -29.18 -13.70
C ILE A 153 10.78 -29.63 -15.00
N PHE A 154 10.13 -30.53 -15.73
CA PHE A 154 10.61 -30.99 -17.02
C PHE A 154 10.37 -29.93 -18.12
N ALA A 155 11.05 -30.07 -19.25
CA ALA A 155 10.94 -29.11 -20.36
C ALA A 155 9.53 -29.03 -20.98
N ASP A 156 8.73 -30.08 -20.84
CA ASP A 156 7.32 -30.13 -21.25
C ASP A 156 6.36 -29.49 -20.22
N GLY A 157 6.89 -29.05 -19.07
CA GLY A 157 6.12 -28.49 -17.96
C GLY A 157 5.52 -29.54 -17.01
N SER A 158 5.82 -30.83 -17.19
CA SER A 158 5.45 -31.85 -16.21
C SER A 158 6.30 -31.72 -14.95
N LEU A 159 5.74 -32.09 -13.79
CA LEU A 159 6.39 -31.92 -12.49
C LEU A 159 7.03 -33.24 -12.05
N SER A 160 8.28 -33.21 -11.62
CA SER A 160 8.94 -34.33 -10.94
C SER A 160 8.81 -34.17 -9.43
N LEU A 161 8.30 -35.19 -8.75
CA LEU A 161 8.01 -35.14 -7.32
C LEU A 161 9.03 -35.95 -6.49
N HIS A 162 9.18 -35.60 -5.22
CA HIS A 162 9.86 -36.42 -4.23
C HIS A 162 9.13 -36.47 -2.88
N ALA A 163 9.26 -37.58 -2.18
CA ALA A 163 8.71 -37.81 -0.85
C ALA A 163 9.80 -38.39 0.08
N ARG A 164 10.92 -37.66 0.19
CA ARG A 164 12.09 -38.07 1.00
C ARG A 164 12.04 -37.62 2.45
N VAL A 165 11.12 -36.71 2.79
CA VAL A 165 10.92 -36.29 4.19
C VAL A 165 9.93 -37.26 4.83
N LEU A 166 10.23 -37.80 6.01
CA LEU A 166 9.36 -38.75 6.74
C LEU A 166 7.95 -38.20 7.05
N LYS A 167 7.78 -36.88 7.00
CA LYS A 167 6.49 -36.21 7.14
C LYS A 167 5.63 -36.32 5.88
N TYR A 168 6.24 -36.58 4.73
CA TYR A 168 5.64 -36.71 3.41
C TYR A 168 5.53 -38.19 3.03
N GLY A 169 4.65 -38.51 2.09
CA GLY A 169 4.35 -39.90 1.73
C GLY A 169 2.87 -40.15 1.57
N LYS A 170 2.43 -41.38 1.82
CA LYS A 170 1.05 -41.79 1.68
C LYS A 170 0.19 -41.15 2.77
N LEU A 171 -0.93 -40.58 2.36
CA LEU A 171 -1.93 -40.02 3.27
C LEU A 171 -2.96 -41.11 3.59
N SER A 172 -3.23 -41.30 4.87
CA SER A 172 -4.16 -42.31 5.39
C SER A 172 -5.61 -41.79 5.38
N GLN A 173 -6.44 -42.24 6.34
CA GLN A 173 -7.84 -41.83 6.44
C GLN A 173 -7.99 -40.32 6.65
N GLY A 174 -8.70 -39.67 5.71
CA GLY A 174 -8.96 -38.24 5.74
C GLY A 174 -9.90 -37.80 4.63
N ILE A 175 -10.07 -36.48 4.50
CA ILE A 175 -10.91 -35.83 3.50
C ILE A 175 -10.02 -34.99 2.60
N MET A 176 -10.09 -35.23 1.29
CA MET A 176 -9.46 -34.40 0.28
C MET A 176 -10.48 -33.42 -0.31
N LEU A 177 -10.07 -32.16 -0.45
CA LEU A 177 -10.83 -31.09 -1.07
C LEU A 177 -10.08 -30.51 -2.25
N LYS A 178 -10.84 -30.05 -3.24
CA LYS A 178 -10.32 -29.33 -4.39
C LYS A 178 -10.80 -27.88 -4.32
N VAL A 179 -9.86 -26.97 -4.13
CA VAL A 179 -10.09 -25.52 -4.17
C VAL A 179 -9.27 -24.92 -5.33
N PRO A 180 -9.64 -23.72 -5.82
CA PRO A 180 -8.80 -23.01 -6.78
C PRO A 180 -7.39 -22.78 -6.20
N PRO A 181 -6.31 -23.12 -6.93
CA PRO A 181 -4.94 -23.01 -6.42
C PRO A 181 -4.56 -21.56 -6.05
N MET A 182 -5.18 -20.57 -6.70
CA MET A 182 -4.90 -19.15 -6.47
C MET A 182 -5.39 -18.65 -5.10
N LEU A 183 -6.28 -19.39 -4.43
CA LEU A 183 -6.75 -19.04 -3.09
C LEU A 183 -5.80 -19.51 -1.99
N ILE A 184 -4.88 -20.43 -2.28
CA ILE A 184 -3.91 -20.90 -1.28
C ILE A 184 -2.84 -19.82 -1.08
N GLN A 185 -2.77 -19.26 0.13
CA GLN A 185 -1.76 -18.24 0.45
C GLN A 185 -0.38 -18.90 0.56
N ARG A 186 0.62 -18.37 -0.17
CA ARG A 186 2.00 -18.86 -0.05
C ARG A 186 2.57 -18.52 1.34
N LYS A 187 2.95 -19.53 2.12
CA LYS A 187 3.54 -19.41 3.47
C LYS A 187 4.73 -20.36 3.62
N LYS A 188 5.53 -20.18 4.68
CA LYS A 188 6.72 -21.03 4.95
C LYS A 188 6.36 -22.49 5.20
N THR A 189 5.20 -22.74 5.81
CA THR A 189 4.73 -24.08 6.18
C THR A 189 3.31 -24.25 5.67
N HIS A 190 3.03 -25.40 5.05
CA HIS A 190 1.71 -25.77 4.53
C HIS A 190 1.16 -27.04 5.20
N TYR A 191 1.93 -27.62 6.13
CA TYR A 191 1.54 -28.73 6.98
C TYR A 191 1.29 -28.18 8.38
N HIS A 192 0.04 -28.23 8.84
CA HIS A 192 -0.39 -27.66 10.11
C HIS A 192 -1.06 -28.71 10.98
N THR A 193 -0.73 -28.71 12.26
CA THR A 193 -1.48 -29.43 13.28
C THR A 193 -2.31 -28.40 14.02
N LEU A 194 -3.63 -28.46 13.86
CA LEU A 194 -4.56 -27.52 14.49
C LEU A 194 -4.80 -27.90 15.95
N GLU A 195 -5.10 -26.91 16.79
CA GLU A 195 -5.47 -27.11 18.20
C GLU A 195 -6.74 -27.96 18.35
N SER A 196 -7.58 -27.99 17.32
CA SER A 196 -8.76 -28.86 17.24
C SER A 196 -8.43 -30.36 17.14
N GLY A 197 -7.16 -30.75 17.09
CA GLY A 197 -6.72 -32.14 16.96
C GLY A 197 -6.76 -32.67 15.53
N ALA A 198 -6.94 -31.81 14.53
CA ALA A 198 -6.90 -32.16 13.12
C ALA A 198 -5.57 -31.75 12.46
N ILE A 199 -5.13 -32.53 11.48
CA ILE A 199 -4.00 -32.22 10.59
C ILE A 199 -4.58 -31.60 9.32
N LEU A 200 -4.08 -30.43 8.95
CA LEU A 200 -4.44 -29.69 7.75
C LEU A 200 -3.21 -29.57 6.84
N ILE A 201 -3.34 -30.04 5.60
CA ILE A 201 -2.32 -29.90 4.57
C ILE A 201 -2.89 -29.05 3.44
N LEU A 202 -2.35 -27.86 3.25
CA LEU A 202 -2.74 -26.92 2.20
C LEU A 202 -1.80 -27.05 1.00
N GLY A 203 -2.09 -27.96 0.06
CA GLY A 203 -1.26 -28.10 -1.14
C GLY A 203 -1.33 -26.85 -2.02
N TYR A 204 -0.19 -26.36 -2.50
CA TYR A 204 -0.11 -25.20 -3.41
C TYR A 204 -0.92 -25.37 -4.70
N ASN A 205 -1.20 -26.62 -5.06
CA ASN A 205 -2.02 -26.99 -6.20
C ASN A 205 -3.53 -26.90 -6.00
N GLY A 206 -3.96 -26.45 -4.82
CA GLY A 206 -5.37 -26.36 -4.44
C GLY A 206 -5.96 -27.70 -4.00
N TYR A 207 -5.14 -28.75 -3.86
CA TYR A 207 -5.56 -29.99 -3.21
C TYR A 207 -5.26 -29.86 -1.72
N VAL A 208 -6.33 -29.82 -0.93
CA VAL A 208 -6.28 -29.68 0.53
C VAL A 208 -6.63 -31.03 1.14
N TRP A 209 -5.88 -31.46 2.15
CA TRP A 209 -6.16 -32.69 2.87
C TRP A 209 -6.37 -32.41 4.36
N ILE A 210 -7.39 -33.03 4.93
CA ILE A 210 -7.77 -32.93 6.34
C ILE A 210 -7.78 -34.34 6.93
N GLY A 211 -7.05 -34.57 8.01
CA GLY A 211 -7.04 -35.84 8.73
C GLY A 211 -7.13 -35.65 10.23
N ALA A 212 -7.49 -36.72 10.95
CA ALA A 212 -7.40 -36.71 12.41
C ALA A 212 -5.95 -36.90 12.86
N ASN A 213 -5.53 -36.18 13.90
CA ASN A 213 -4.21 -36.38 14.50
C ASN A 213 -4.24 -37.62 15.40
N ILE A 214 -3.80 -38.77 14.89
CA ILE A 214 -3.63 -39.99 15.68
C ILE A 214 -2.18 -40.01 16.17
N GLN A 215 -1.97 -39.77 17.47
CA GLN A 215 -0.63 -39.64 18.10
C GLN A 215 0.23 -40.92 18.08
N ASN A 216 -0.23 -42.02 17.45
CA ASN A 216 0.36 -43.36 17.57
C ASN A 216 0.89 -43.96 16.26
N VAL A 217 1.17 -43.16 15.23
CA VAL A 217 1.81 -43.72 14.03
C VAL A 217 3.32 -43.66 14.18
N ASP A 218 3.93 -44.80 14.51
CA ASP A 218 5.35 -45.04 14.30
C ASP A 218 5.66 -44.81 12.80
N LYS A 219 6.10 -43.58 12.46
CA LYS A 219 6.52 -43.22 11.09
C LYS A 219 7.86 -43.85 10.68
N SER A 220 8.37 -44.79 11.48
CA SER A 220 9.60 -45.56 11.25
C SER A 220 9.52 -46.43 9.98
N GLU A 221 8.33 -46.75 9.48
CA GLU A 221 8.10 -47.53 8.25
C GLU A 221 7.93 -46.67 6.97
N GLY A 222 8.58 -45.50 6.91
CA GLY A 222 8.71 -44.75 5.66
C GLY A 222 7.43 -44.13 5.11
N GLY A 223 6.32 -44.12 5.87
CA GLY A 223 5.09 -43.39 5.50
C GLY A 223 4.23 -44.08 4.42
N PHE A 224 4.32 -45.41 4.28
CA PHE A 224 3.49 -46.20 3.35
C PHE A 224 2.41 -47.05 4.04
N THR A 225 2.36 -47.04 5.36
CA THR A 225 1.36 -47.78 6.14
C THR A 225 0.03 -47.04 6.18
N GLU A 226 -1.04 -47.74 5.86
CA GLU A 226 -2.41 -47.25 6.06
C GLU A 226 -2.88 -47.61 7.46
N ASP A 227 -3.04 -46.60 8.32
CA ASP A 227 -3.81 -46.80 9.55
C ASP A 227 -5.30 -46.78 9.22
N LEU A 228 -5.93 -47.95 9.33
CA LEU A 228 -7.36 -48.16 9.11
C LEU A 228 -8.16 -48.21 10.43
N SER A 229 -7.56 -47.81 11.55
CA SER A 229 -8.21 -47.78 12.86
C SER A 229 -9.46 -46.88 12.86
N LYS A 230 -10.41 -47.22 13.74
CA LYS A 230 -11.69 -46.51 13.80
C LYS A 230 -11.51 -45.13 14.44
N ILE A 231 -11.59 -44.08 13.63
CA ILE A 231 -11.55 -42.69 14.10
C ILE A 231 -12.83 -42.37 14.92
N PRO A 232 -12.69 -41.79 16.14
CA PRO A 232 -13.82 -41.34 16.97
C PRO A 232 -14.76 -40.37 16.25
N VAL A 233 -16.05 -40.39 16.60
CA VAL A 233 -17.08 -39.54 15.98
C VAL A 233 -16.77 -38.04 16.16
N GLU A 234 -16.23 -37.66 17.31
CA GLU A 234 -15.81 -36.28 17.61
C GLU A 234 -14.79 -35.76 16.59
N ASN A 235 -13.71 -36.53 16.35
CA ASN A 235 -12.69 -36.16 15.36
C ASN A 235 -13.25 -36.09 13.93
N ARG A 236 -14.24 -36.94 13.59
CA ARG A 236 -14.93 -36.88 12.30
C ARG A 236 -15.78 -35.62 12.17
N ASN A 237 -16.44 -35.19 13.24
CA ASN A 237 -17.20 -33.94 13.27
C ASN A 237 -16.29 -32.73 13.10
N VAL A 238 -15.10 -32.73 13.73
CA VAL A 238 -14.09 -31.68 13.51
C VAL A 238 -13.65 -31.63 12.05
N CYS A 239 -13.31 -32.77 11.45
CA CYS A 239 -12.86 -32.82 10.05
C CYS A 239 -13.96 -32.38 9.07
N THR A 240 -15.22 -32.75 9.32
CA THR A 240 -16.37 -32.35 8.48
C THR A 240 -16.73 -30.89 8.64
N ARG A 241 -16.61 -30.31 9.84
CA ARG A 241 -16.75 -28.86 10.05
C ARG A 241 -15.65 -28.09 9.32
N LEU A 242 -14.38 -28.47 9.49
CA LEU A 242 -13.25 -27.85 8.78
C LEU A 242 -13.43 -27.90 7.26
N ARG A 243 -13.93 -29.03 6.74
CA ARG A 243 -14.26 -29.18 5.32
C ARG A 243 -15.24 -28.10 4.86
N ASN A 244 -16.33 -27.90 5.60
CA ASN A 244 -17.34 -26.91 5.25
C ASN A 244 -16.79 -25.48 5.39
N CYS A 245 -15.99 -25.18 6.42
CA CYS A 245 -15.32 -23.88 6.56
C CYS A 245 -14.41 -23.56 5.37
N ILE A 246 -13.60 -24.51 4.90
CA ILE A 246 -12.73 -24.30 3.73
C ILE A 246 -13.54 -24.06 2.46
N LEU A 247 -14.67 -24.75 2.29
CA LEU A 247 -15.58 -24.53 1.16
C LEU A 247 -16.24 -23.14 1.22
N ILE A 248 -16.64 -22.70 2.41
CA ILE A 248 -17.16 -21.34 2.66
C ILE A 248 -16.16 -20.29 2.21
N LEU A 249 -14.93 -20.36 2.75
CA LEU A 249 -13.87 -19.42 2.43
C LEU A 249 -13.55 -19.42 0.93
N ALA A 250 -13.52 -20.59 0.30
CA ALA A 250 -13.28 -20.72 -1.14
C ALA A 250 -14.41 -20.11 -1.99
N GLN A 251 -15.67 -20.28 -1.58
CA GLN A 251 -16.83 -19.72 -2.28
C GLN A 251 -16.90 -18.18 -2.16
N CYS A 252 -16.44 -17.63 -1.04
CA CYS A 252 -16.34 -16.19 -0.80
C CYS A 252 -15.03 -15.56 -1.33
N ASN A 253 -14.25 -16.31 -2.14
CA ASN A 253 -12.97 -15.87 -2.70
C ASN A 253 -11.95 -15.36 -1.65
N MET A 254 -12.01 -15.88 -0.41
CA MET A 254 -11.05 -15.54 0.63
C MET A 254 -9.78 -16.38 0.50
N LEU A 255 -8.64 -15.76 0.82
CA LEU A 255 -7.36 -16.47 0.85
C LEU A 255 -7.32 -17.47 2.00
N LEU A 256 -6.86 -18.68 1.71
CA LEU A 256 -6.73 -19.80 2.62
C LEU A 256 -5.32 -19.85 3.22
N SER A 257 -5.27 -19.64 4.53
CA SER A 257 -4.14 -19.86 5.44
C SER A 257 -4.59 -20.68 6.65
N ASP A 258 -3.63 -21.20 7.42
CA ASP A 258 -3.89 -21.82 8.72
C ASP A 258 -4.69 -20.92 9.67
N THR A 259 -4.35 -19.64 9.73
CA THR A 259 -5.07 -18.65 10.55
C THR A 259 -6.50 -18.43 10.07
N SER A 260 -6.72 -18.27 8.76
CA SER A 260 -8.06 -18.07 8.18
C SER A 260 -8.98 -19.27 8.45
N VAL A 261 -8.45 -20.49 8.32
CA VAL A 261 -9.21 -21.73 8.53
C VAL A 261 -9.51 -21.91 10.02
N THR A 262 -8.56 -21.57 10.90
CA THR A 262 -8.76 -21.65 12.35
C THR A 262 -9.84 -20.66 12.82
N TYR A 263 -9.77 -19.41 12.36
CA TYR A 263 -10.80 -18.40 12.69
C TYR A 263 -12.17 -18.78 12.13
N ALA A 264 -12.24 -19.27 10.88
CA ALA A 264 -13.50 -19.77 10.33
C ALA A 264 -14.04 -20.97 11.11
N TYR A 265 -13.18 -21.85 11.62
CA TYR A 265 -13.58 -22.97 12.47
C TYR A 265 -14.17 -22.49 13.80
N GLU A 266 -13.54 -21.54 14.46
CA GLU A 266 -14.04 -20.94 15.70
C GLU A 266 -15.39 -20.25 15.49
N GLU A 267 -15.50 -19.37 14.49
CA GLU A 267 -16.75 -18.63 14.20
C GLU A 267 -17.89 -19.57 13.75
N SER A 268 -17.56 -20.68 13.07
CA SER A 268 -18.54 -21.69 12.67
C SER A 268 -19.15 -22.45 13.84
N SER A 269 -18.60 -22.34 15.05
CA SER A 269 -19.12 -23.05 16.24
C SER A 269 -20.51 -22.59 16.67
N LYS A 270 -20.99 -21.45 16.15
CA LYS A 270 -22.35 -20.94 16.35
C LYS A 270 -23.42 -21.75 15.59
N TYR A 271 -23.00 -22.52 14.60
CA TYR A 271 -23.87 -23.26 13.69
C TYR A 271 -23.61 -24.78 13.77
N GLU A 272 -24.64 -25.56 13.47
CA GLU A 272 -24.50 -26.99 13.31
C GLU A 272 -23.76 -27.33 11.99
N VAL A 273 -23.08 -28.47 11.94
CA VAL A 273 -22.20 -28.82 10.80
C VAL A 273 -22.94 -28.83 9.46
N HIS A 274 -24.22 -29.20 9.46
CA HIS A 274 -25.05 -29.27 8.25
C HIS A 274 -25.58 -27.90 7.81
N GLU A 275 -25.78 -26.96 8.74
CA GLU A 275 -26.24 -25.59 8.47
C GLU A 275 -25.17 -24.76 7.75
N LEU A 276 -23.88 -25.10 7.91
CA LEU A 276 -22.76 -24.46 7.22
C LEU A 276 -22.78 -24.59 5.69
N LEU A 277 -23.71 -25.37 5.13
CA LEU A 277 -23.94 -25.47 3.68
C LEU A 277 -25.00 -24.47 3.19
N GLU A 278 -25.68 -23.78 4.09
CA GLU A 278 -26.68 -22.76 3.77
C GLU A 278 -26.00 -21.39 3.57
N PRO A 279 -26.35 -20.64 2.50
CA PRO A 279 -25.69 -19.40 2.12
C PRO A 279 -25.69 -18.34 3.23
N GLU A 280 -26.69 -18.32 4.11
CA GLU A 280 -26.81 -17.37 5.22
C GLU A 280 -25.68 -17.60 6.25
N PRO A 281 -25.51 -18.80 6.86
CA PRO A 281 -24.31 -19.16 7.63
C PRO A 281 -22.99 -18.99 6.89
N MET A 282 -22.93 -19.32 5.59
CA MET A 282 -21.69 -19.18 4.82
C MET A 282 -21.21 -17.72 4.80
N VAL A 283 -22.11 -16.78 4.51
CA VAL A 283 -21.78 -15.35 4.45
C VAL A 283 -21.40 -14.83 5.83
N ASP A 284 -22.17 -15.16 6.87
CA ASP A 284 -21.90 -14.69 8.24
C ASP A 284 -20.52 -15.14 8.75
N VAL A 285 -20.19 -16.44 8.63
CA VAL A 285 -18.89 -16.98 9.04
C VAL A 285 -17.75 -16.32 8.25
N SER A 286 -17.93 -16.10 6.94
CA SER A 286 -16.91 -15.46 6.10
C SER A 286 -16.66 -14.00 6.49
N LEU A 287 -17.72 -13.23 6.77
CA LEU A 287 -17.64 -11.82 7.16
C LEU A 287 -16.94 -11.65 8.51
N LEU A 288 -17.35 -12.45 9.51
CA LEU A 288 -16.75 -12.42 10.83
C LEU A 288 -15.27 -12.82 10.79
N THR A 289 -14.94 -13.86 10.01
CA THR A 289 -13.56 -14.29 9.79
C THR A 289 -12.74 -13.17 9.16
N HIS A 290 -13.27 -12.49 8.15
CA HIS A 290 -12.59 -11.38 7.49
C HIS A 290 -12.31 -10.21 8.45
N GLN A 291 -13.31 -9.79 9.23
CA GLN A 291 -13.15 -8.74 10.24
C GLN A 291 -12.08 -9.09 11.27
N ARG A 292 -12.04 -10.35 11.71
CA ARG A 292 -11.06 -10.84 12.68
C ARG A 292 -9.65 -10.91 12.11
N LEU A 293 -9.50 -11.33 10.85
CA LEU A 293 -8.23 -11.26 10.13
C LEU A 293 -7.74 -9.82 9.97
N ALA A 294 -8.63 -8.88 9.64
CA ALA A 294 -8.27 -7.46 9.53
C ALA A 294 -7.76 -6.90 10.87
N ARG A 295 -8.44 -7.22 11.99
CA ARG A 295 -7.98 -6.86 13.35
C ARG A 295 -6.64 -7.50 13.71
N SER A 296 -6.47 -8.79 13.43
CA SER A 296 -5.20 -9.49 13.71
C SER A 296 -4.02 -8.93 12.90
N ASN A 297 -4.26 -8.51 11.65
CA ASN A 297 -3.24 -7.85 10.83
C ASN A 297 -2.86 -6.47 11.39
N LEU A 298 -3.83 -5.73 11.95
CA LEU A 298 -3.56 -4.49 12.69
C LEU A 298 -2.77 -4.76 13.98
N GLU A 299 -3.10 -5.82 14.72
CA GLU A 299 -2.41 -6.22 15.96
C GLU A 299 -1.00 -6.79 15.74
N THR A 300 -0.76 -7.52 14.65
CA THR A 300 0.60 -7.99 14.31
C THR A 300 1.48 -6.84 13.84
N GLY A 301 0.91 -5.88 13.13
CA GLY A 301 1.54 -4.58 12.88
C GLY A 301 1.88 -3.84 14.19
N SER A 302 0.95 -3.81 15.16
CA SER A 302 1.18 -3.15 16.45
C SER A 302 2.20 -3.87 17.34
N ARG A 303 2.27 -5.21 17.34
CA ARG A 303 3.29 -5.98 18.08
C ARG A 303 4.71 -5.81 17.51
N GLN A 304 4.86 -5.73 16.19
CA GLN A 304 6.16 -5.41 15.60
C GLN A 304 6.59 -3.98 15.95
N VAL A 305 5.65 -3.05 15.91
CA VAL A 305 5.84 -1.66 16.34
C VAL A 305 6.26 -1.55 17.80
N ALA A 306 5.63 -2.32 18.71
CA ALA A 306 5.97 -2.32 20.13
C ALA A 306 7.40 -2.85 20.36
N ARG A 307 7.80 -3.91 19.63
CA ARG A 307 9.18 -4.42 19.67
C ARG A 307 10.21 -3.40 19.16
N ASP A 308 9.89 -2.68 18.08
CA ASP A 308 10.77 -1.65 17.52
C ASP A 308 10.92 -0.46 18.49
N MET A 309 9.84 -0.08 19.18
CA MET A 309 9.83 0.95 20.21
C MET A 309 10.68 0.53 21.41
N ASP A 310 10.45 -0.66 21.97
CA ASP A 310 11.18 -1.18 23.13
C ASP A 310 12.68 -1.31 22.84
N ALA A 311 13.03 -1.77 21.63
CA ALA A 311 14.41 -1.84 21.18
C ALA A 311 15.05 -0.46 21.07
N CYS A 312 14.30 0.55 20.61
CA CYS A 312 14.79 1.93 20.56
C CYS A 312 14.98 2.49 21.97
N PHE A 313 13.99 2.40 22.84
CA PHE A 313 14.06 2.89 24.21
C PHE A 313 15.28 2.32 24.94
N ASN A 314 15.41 0.98 24.95
CA ASN A 314 16.52 0.31 25.62
C ASN A 314 17.90 0.57 24.96
N ALA A 315 17.95 1.01 23.70
CA ALA A 315 19.22 1.33 23.04
C ALA A 315 19.77 2.70 23.45
N PHE A 316 18.89 3.62 23.86
CA PHE A 316 19.23 4.99 24.22
C PHE A 316 19.21 5.25 25.72
N ASP A 317 18.48 4.45 26.51
CA ASP A 317 18.64 4.33 27.97
C ASP A 317 20.02 3.71 28.28
N LYS A 318 21.02 4.55 28.54
CA LYS A 318 22.44 4.17 28.66
C LYS A 318 22.80 3.73 30.07
N ASP A 319 22.15 4.29 31.08
CA ASP A 319 22.37 3.91 32.47
C ASP A 319 21.40 2.81 32.94
N CYS A 320 20.44 2.41 32.09
CA CYS A 320 19.49 1.33 32.32
C CYS A 320 18.59 1.59 33.53
N ASP A 321 18.29 2.86 33.80
CA ASP A 321 17.45 3.27 34.92
C ASP A 321 15.94 3.13 34.60
N GLY A 322 15.60 2.86 33.34
CA GLY A 322 14.23 2.67 32.86
C GLY A 322 13.53 3.96 32.46
N PHE A 323 14.25 5.08 32.43
CA PHE A 323 13.80 6.41 32.01
C PHE A 323 14.75 6.97 30.94
N LEU A 324 14.37 8.09 30.31
CA LEU A 324 15.24 8.81 29.40
C LEU A 324 15.48 10.22 29.92
N SER A 325 16.74 10.52 30.22
CA SER A 325 17.19 11.87 30.55
C SER A 325 17.29 12.75 29.29
N ILE A 326 17.38 14.07 29.47
CA ILE A 326 17.60 15.01 28.36
C ILE A 326 18.88 14.71 27.55
N SER A 327 19.91 14.17 28.20
CA SER A 327 21.17 13.80 27.55
C SER A 327 21.00 12.59 26.62
N GLU A 328 20.17 11.62 27.02
CA GLU A 328 19.85 10.44 26.22
C GLU A 328 18.87 10.78 25.11
N PHE A 329 17.92 11.67 25.39
CA PHE A 329 17.03 12.21 24.38
C PHE A 329 17.79 13.01 23.30
N ASP A 330 18.86 13.73 23.65
CA ASP A 330 19.77 14.35 22.68
C ASP A 330 20.41 13.28 21.77
N LEU A 331 20.83 12.13 22.32
CA LEU A 331 21.35 11.02 21.50
C LEU A 331 20.30 10.47 20.53
N ILE A 332 19.03 10.39 20.94
CA ILE A 332 17.92 10.04 20.06
C ILE A 332 17.78 11.07 18.94
N CYS A 333 17.76 12.37 19.27
CA CYS A 333 17.67 13.45 18.29
C CYS A 333 18.83 13.40 17.29
N ARG A 334 20.07 13.18 17.75
CA ARG A 334 21.25 13.00 16.89
C ARG A 334 21.20 11.73 16.03
N ALA A 335 20.51 10.69 16.47
CA ALA A 335 20.27 9.49 15.67
C ALA A 335 19.14 9.68 14.64
N LEU A 336 18.13 10.46 15.02
CA LEU A 336 16.96 10.77 14.23
C LEU A 336 17.27 11.76 13.10
N PHE A 337 17.97 12.85 13.39
CA PHE A 337 18.26 13.89 12.42
C PHE A 337 19.63 13.69 11.79
N ARG A 338 19.63 13.02 10.64
CA ARG A 338 20.82 12.76 9.84
C ARG A 338 20.50 12.89 8.36
N ASN A 339 21.51 13.27 7.59
CA ASN A 339 21.41 13.23 6.13
C ASN A 339 21.70 11.84 5.56
N ASP A 340 21.53 11.70 4.25
CA ASP A 340 21.76 10.47 3.49
C ASP A 340 23.20 9.93 3.55
N ARG A 341 24.17 10.78 3.92
CA ARG A 341 25.59 10.44 4.12
C ARG A 341 25.95 10.17 5.59
N GLY A 342 24.97 10.18 6.49
CA GLY A 342 25.16 9.95 7.92
C GLY A 342 25.68 11.15 8.71
N LYS A 343 25.76 12.34 8.11
CA LYS A 343 26.07 13.59 8.83
C LYS A 343 24.91 13.92 9.76
N ILE A 344 25.22 14.16 11.02
CA ILE A 344 24.26 14.51 12.07
C ILE A 344 23.86 15.98 11.93
N TYR A 345 22.56 16.25 12.00
CA TYR A 345 22.02 17.58 12.25
C TYR A 345 21.75 17.71 13.76
N GLY A 346 22.20 18.81 14.36
CA GLY A 346 21.90 19.11 15.76
C GLY A 346 20.67 20.01 15.85
N LEU A 347 19.86 19.80 16.89
CA LEU A 347 18.93 20.82 17.36
C LEU A 347 19.70 21.82 18.23
N GLU A 348 19.28 23.08 18.22
CA GLU A 348 19.78 24.06 19.19
C GLU A 348 19.34 23.67 20.61
N GLU A 349 20.11 24.06 21.64
CA GLU A 349 19.82 23.65 23.02
C GLU A 349 18.41 24.02 23.47
N ASP A 350 17.93 25.20 23.08
CA ASP A 350 16.59 25.67 23.45
C ASP A 350 15.48 24.87 22.75
N GLN A 351 15.67 24.53 21.47
CA GLN A 351 14.75 23.67 20.73
C GLN A 351 14.71 22.25 21.30
N LEU A 352 15.87 21.69 21.64
CA LEU A 352 15.96 20.37 22.26
C LEU A 352 15.21 20.33 23.60
N ARG A 353 15.44 21.33 24.47
CA ARG A 353 14.73 21.44 25.75
C ARG A 353 13.24 21.56 25.56
N GLU A 354 12.78 22.36 24.59
CA GLU A 354 11.36 22.48 24.33
C GLU A 354 10.74 21.18 23.83
N VAL A 355 11.37 20.49 22.87
CA VAL A 355 10.89 19.19 22.38
C VAL A 355 10.85 18.16 23.49
N TYR A 356 11.88 18.10 24.33
CA TYR A 356 11.91 17.23 25.51
C TYR A 356 10.72 17.52 26.43
N SER A 357 10.47 18.79 26.75
CA SER A 357 9.35 19.21 27.61
C SER A 357 7.96 18.90 27.05
N ILE A 358 7.83 18.70 25.73
CA ILE A 358 6.55 18.34 25.08
C ILE A 358 6.21 16.87 25.35
N PHE A 359 7.23 16.01 25.49
CA PHE A 359 7.04 14.58 25.71
C PHE A 359 7.19 14.16 27.17
N ASP A 360 7.77 14.98 28.04
CA ASP A 360 7.65 14.88 29.50
C ASP A 360 6.25 15.37 29.93
N LEU A 361 5.26 14.48 29.84
CA LEU A 361 3.85 14.79 30.09
C LEU A 361 3.56 14.94 31.59
N LYS A 362 4.33 14.25 32.43
CA LYS A 362 4.25 14.27 33.90
C LYS A 362 4.97 15.49 34.49
N GLY A 363 5.90 16.09 33.74
CA GLY A 363 6.68 17.26 34.15
C GLY A 363 7.67 16.95 35.27
N ASP A 364 8.10 15.69 35.38
CA ASP A 364 9.01 15.22 36.43
C ASP A 364 10.49 15.26 35.99
N GLY A 365 10.76 15.70 34.77
CA GLY A 365 12.09 15.91 34.22
C GLY A 365 12.71 14.65 33.60
N VAL A 366 11.96 13.56 33.49
CA VAL A 366 12.37 12.31 32.83
C VAL A 366 11.29 11.85 31.85
N ILE A 367 11.66 11.14 30.79
CA ILE A 367 10.68 10.52 29.89
C ILE A 367 10.58 9.03 30.22
N ASP A 368 9.43 8.59 30.73
CA ASP A 368 9.20 7.18 30.99
C ASP A 368 8.71 6.40 29.76
N ARG A 369 8.40 5.10 29.93
CA ARG A 369 7.95 4.25 28.81
C ARG A 369 6.61 4.67 28.20
N GLU A 370 5.68 5.15 29.01
CA GLU A 370 4.35 5.56 28.53
C GLU A 370 4.45 6.87 27.74
N GLU A 371 5.26 7.81 28.23
CA GLU A 371 5.57 9.06 27.57
C GLU A 371 6.38 8.84 26.28
N PHE A 372 7.33 7.91 26.32
CA PHE A 372 8.08 7.52 25.14
C PHE A 372 7.21 6.85 24.09
N GLU A 373 6.16 6.12 24.47
CA GLU A 373 5.21 5.56 23.50
C GLU A 373 4.49 6.68 22.72
N VAL A 374 4.11 7.78 23.38
CA VAL A 374 3.53 8.95 22.74
C VAL A 374 4.54 9.61 21.80
N CYS A 375 5.77 9.83 22.27
CA CYS A 375 6.88 10.35 21.47
C CYS A 375 7.16 9.48 20.23
N TRP A 376 7.21 8.17 20.40
CA TRP A 376 7.46 7.21 19.34
C TRP A 376 6.37 7.26 18.27
N ASN A 377 5.11 7.15 18.69
CA ASN A 377 3.97 7.03 17.79
C ASN A 377 3.64 8.35 17.07
N ARG A 378 3.70 9.48 17.79
CA ARG A 378 3.31 10.80 17.24
C ARG A 378 4.46 11.55 16.60
N TRP A 379 5.72 11.27 16.94
CA TRP A 379 6.87 12.06 16.48
C TRP A 379 7.93 11.23 15.74
N ILE A 380 8.56 10.26 16.39
CA ILE A 380 9.70 9.52 15.81
C ILE A 380 9.29 8.75 14.55
N LYS A 381 8.13 8.10 14.55
CA LYS A 381 7.63 7.37 13.37
C LYS A 381 7.40 8.28 12.17
N ILE A 382 6.79 9.45 12.37
CA ILE A 382 6.54 10.39 11.28
C ILE A 382 7.88 10.92 10.74
N CYS A 383 8.84 11.20 11.63
CA CYS A 383 10.19 11.60 11.24
C CYS A 383 10.97 10.52 10.47
N THR A 384 10.70 9.24 10.70
CA THR A 384 11.42 8.12 10.05
C THR A 384 10.69 7.55 8.82
N ARG A 385 9.37 7.68 8.77
CA ARG A 385 8.49 7.16 7.71
C ARG A 385 7.49 8.24 7.30
N PRO A 386 7.96 9.35 6.68
CA PRO A 386 7.08 10.39 6.18
C PRO A 386 6.10 9.83 5.14
N LYS A 387 4.87 10.33 5.14
CA LYS A 387 3.95 10.20 4.01
C LYS A 387 3.98 11.48 3.19
N SER A 388 4.45 11.35 1.97
CA SER A 388 4.83 12.46 1.09
C SER A 388 3.71 12.84 0.12
N ALA A 389 3.36 14.12 0.12
CA ALA A 389 2.49 14.74 -0.88
C ALA A 389 3.30 15.75 -1.70
N PHE A 390 3.31 15.59 -3.02
CA PHE A 390 3.97 16.51 -3.93
C PHE A 390 2.95 17.44 -4.58
N LEU A 391 3.07 18.74 -4.33
CA LEU A 391 2.16 19.77 -4.81
C LEU A 391 2.87 20.66 -5.83
N ILE A 392 2.39 20.59 -7.07
CA ILE A 392 2.89 21.35 -8.22
C ILE A 392 1.91 22.50 -8.46
N VAL A 393 2.40 23.72 -8.27
CA VAL A 393 1.57 24.93 -8.24
C VAL A 393 1.62 25.67 -9.57
N ASP A 394 0.48 25.78 -10.23
CA ASP A 394 0.17 26.72 -11.30
C ASP A 394 1.18 26.72 -12.47
N VAL A 395 1.67 25.54 -12.87
CA VAL A 395 2.55 25.37 -14.05
C VAL A 395 1.71 25.39 -15.34
N GLN A 396 1.02 26.51 -15.56
CA GLN A 396 0.06 26.75 -16.65
C GLN A 396 0.66 27.61 -17.78
N ASN A 397 0.06 27.55 -18.96
CA ASN A 397 0.56 28.23 -20.15
C ASN A 397 0.68 29.75 -19.98
N ASP A 398 -0.27 30.40 -19.30
CA ASP A 398 -0.25 31.86 -19.12
C ASP A 398 0.96 32.35 -18.32
N PHE A 399 1.45 31.56 -17.36
CA PHE A 399 2.62 31.90 -16.57
C PHE A 399 3.96 31.69 -17.30
N ILE A 400 3.97 30.91 -18.38
CA ILE A 400 5.20 30.52 -19.10
C ILE A 400 5.32 31.23 -20.45
N THR A 401 4.26 31.21 -21.27
CA THR A 401 4.27 31.77 -22.63
C THR A 401 3.07 32.66 -22.95
N GLY A 402 2.03 32.66 -22.11
CA GLY A 402 0.81 33.43 -22.33
C GLY A 402 0.81 34.80 -21.65
N SER A 403 -0.35 35.21 -21.16
CA SER A 403 -0.64 36.62 -20.82
C SER A 403 0.05 37.14 -19.56
N LEU A 404 0.40 36.25 -18.61
CA LEU A 404 1.10 36.58 -17.37
C LEU A 404 2.47 35.89 -17.32
N ASN A 405 3.21 35.98 -18.43
CA ASN A 405 4.51 35.36 -18.54
C ASN A 405 5.52 35.94 -17.52
N ILE A 406 5.99 35.10 -16.60
CA ILE A 406 6.87 35.52 -15.51
C ILE A 406 8.23 36.04 -15.99
N LYS A 407 8.64 35.71 -17.22
CA LYS A 407 9.86 36.23 -17.85
C LYS A 407 9.84 37.74 -18.06
N HIS A 408 8.64 38.32 -18.14
CA HIS A 408 8.44 39.76 -18.29
C HIS A 408 8.21 40.48 -16.95
N CYS A 409 8.26 39.75 -15.83
CA CYS A 409 8.12 40.32 -14.49
C CYS A 409 9.48 40.82 -13.95
N ALA A 410 9.45 41.49 -12.80
CA ALA A 410 10.61 42.17 -12.22
C ALA A 410 11.79 41.24 -11.93
N ALA A 411 11.52 39.99 -11.54
CA ALA A 411 12.55 38.98 -11.29
C ALA A 411 13.23 38.45 -12.55
N GLN A 412 12.62 38.62 -13.74
CA GLN A 412 13.13 38.13 -15.03
C GLN A 412 13.42 36.62 -15.05
N HIS A 413 12.77 35.86 -14.19
CA HIS A 413 12.86 34.40 -14.13
C HIS A 413 12.14 33.76 -15.32
N ASP A 414 12.62 32.63 -15.82
CA ASP A 414 11.97 31.92 -16.93
C ASP A 414 11.13 30.74 -16.41
N GLY A 415 9.82 30.77 -16.68
CA GLY A 415 8.87 29.73 -16.24
C GLY A 415 9.11 28.37 -16.87
N THR A 416 9.84 28.28 -17.99
CA THR A 416 10.18 26.98 -18.59
C THR A 416 11.20 26.19 -17.75
N GLU A 417 11.99 26.87 -16.92
CA GLU A 417 13.07 26.26 -16.14
C GLU A 417 12.57 25.31 -15.05
N VAL A 418 11.30 25.42 -14.62
CA VAL A 418 10.75 24.51 -13.59
C VAL A 418 10.34 23.15 -14.16
N ILE A 419 10.09 23.06 -15.47
CA ILE A 419 9.47 21.88 -16.08
C ILE A 419 10.38 20.65 -15.98
N GLU A 420 11.64 20.77 -16.39
CA GLU A 420 12.56 19.63 -16.40
C GLU A 420 12.86 19.10 -14.98
N PRO A 421 13.18 19.96 -14.00
CA PRO A 421 13.37 19.51 -12.62
C PRO A 421 12.12 18.83 -12.02
N ILE A 422 10.92 19.38 -12.26
CA ILE A 422 9.67 18.78 -11.77
C ILE A 422 9.43 17.41 -12.42
N ASN A 423 9.59 17.31 -13.74
CA ASN A 423 9.45 16.03 -14.46
C ASN A 423 10.44 14.98 -13.95
N ARG A 424 11.70 15.39 -13.68
CA ARG A 424 12.71 14.50 -13.11
C ARG A 424 12.30 14.02 -11.71
N LEU A 425 11.73 14.88 -10.87
CA LEU A 425 11.22 14.48 -9.56
C LEU A 425 10.07 13.47 -9.70
N LEU A 426 9.10 13.73 -10.59
CA LEU A 426 7.98 12.83 -10.86
C LEU A 426 8.42 11.43 -11.32
N GLU A 427 9.56 11.32 -12.00
CA GLU A 427 10.10 10.04 -12.47
C GLU A 427 10.98 9.31 -11.45
N THR A 428 11.73 10.06 -10.64
CA THR A 428 12.84 9.49 -9.85
C THR A 428 12.52 9.35 -8.36
N VAL A 429 11.49 10.05 -7.88
CA VAL A 429 11.08 10.10 -6.48
C VAL A 429 9.72 9.42 -6.29
N PRO A 430 9.61 8.43 -5.39
CA PRO A 430 8.37 7.72 -5.14
C PRO A 430 7.47 8.49 -4.17
N PHE A 431 6.84 9.56 -4.62
CA PHE A 431 5.85 10.28 -3.80
C PHE A 431 4.59 9.42 -3.56
N ASP A 432 4.01 9.49 -2.37
CA ASP A 432 2.78 8.76 -2.04
C ASP A 432 1.54 9.36 -2.71
N SER A 433 1.56 10.67 -2.97
CA SER A 433 0.50 11.40 -3.65
C SER A 433 1.04 12.61 -4.40
N VAL A 434 0.42 12.94 -5.55
CA VAL A 434 0.80 14.07 -6.39
C VAL A 434 -0.42 14.91 -6.74
N PHE A 435 -0.29 16.22 -6.57
CA PHE A 435 -1.34 17.22 -6.75
C PHE A 435 -0.86 18.31 -7.72
N TYR A 436 -1.76 18.75 -8.58
CA TYR A 436 -1.54 19.89 -9.48
C TYR A 436 -2.58 20.95 -9.14
N SER A 437 -2.16 22.16 -8.79
CA SER A 437 -3.07 23.29 -8.70
C SER A 437 -3.17 24.03 -10.03
N LEU A 438 -4.35 24.60 -10.27
CA LEU A 438 -4.63 25.42 -11.44
C LEU A 438 -5.39 26.67 -10.99
N ASP A 439 -4.91 27.84 -11.38
CA ASP A 439 -5.76 29.03 -11.43
C ASP A 439 -6.85 28.81 -12.48
N TRP A 440 -8.09 29.07 -12.11
CA TRP A 440 -9.28 28.73 -12.89
C TRP A 440 -10.35 29.83 -12.81
N HIS A 441 -10.00 31.00 -13.31
CA HIS A 441 -10.75 32.23 -13.07
C HIS A 441 -11.91 32.46 -14.05
N PRO A 442 -13.12 32.80 -13.58
CA PRO A 442 -14.20 33.23 -14.45
C PRO A 442 -13.86 34.54 -15.17
N VAL A 443 -14.54 34.83 -16.27
CA VAL A 443 -14.23 35.99 -17.14
C VAL A 443 -14.36 37.33 -16.39
N ASP A 444 -15.23 37.42 -15.40
CA ASP A 444 -15.53 38.61 -14.59
C ASP A 444 -14.81 38.65 -13.22
N HIS A 445 -13.79 37.82 -13.04
CA HIS A 445 -13.02 37.69 -11.80
C HIS A 445 -12.44 39.03 -11.29
N VAL A 446 -12.50 39.23 -9.97
CA VAL A 446 -12.12 40.46 -9.24
C VAL A 446 -10.65 40.86 -9.39
N SER A 447 -9.79 39.89 -9.68
CA SER A 447 -8.35 40.10 -9.78
C SER A 447 -7.93 40.77 -11.09
N PHE A 448 -8.77 40.74 -12.14
CA PHE A 448 -8.39 41.30 -13.44
C PHE A 448 -8.60 42.81 -13.52
N ILE A 449 -7.58 43.52 -14.00
CA ILE A 449 -7.65 44.99 -14.11
C ILE A 449 -8.72 45.47 -15.08
N ASP A 450 -9.00 44.72 -16.14
CA ASP A 450 -10.04 45.07 -17.11
C ASP A 450 -11.44 44.95 -16.48
N ASN A 451 -11.61 44.14 -15.43
CA ASN A 451 -12.83 44.02 -14.64
C ASN A 451 -12.93 45.05 -13.49
N LEU A 452 -11.94 45.92 -13.29
CA LEU A 452 -11.96 46.95 -12.25
C LEU A 452 -13.20 47.85 -12.36
N HIS A 453 -13.71 48.06 -13.58
CA HIS A 453 -14.91 48.86 -13.80
C HIS A 453 -16.19 48.26 -13.19
N LEU A 454 -16.25 46.94 -12.99
CA LEU A 454 -17.40 46.21 -12.47
C LEU A 454 -17.60 46.37 -10.95
N ARG A 455 -16.57 46.84 -10.23
CA ARG A 455 -16.59 46.95 -8.76
C ARG A 455 -16.31 48.38 -8.29
N GLU A 456 -16.77 48.71 -7.09
CA GLU A 456 -16.51 50.00 -6.43
C GLU A 456 -15.22 49.95 -5.63
N VAL A 457 -14.28 50.85 -5.94
CA VAL A 457 -13.06 51.05 -5.14
C VAL A 457 -13.42 51.95 -3.95
N ASP A 458 -13.04 51.53 -2.75
CA ASP A 458 -13.30 52.28 -1.52
C ASP A 458 -12.43 53.54 -1.43
N ILE A 459 -12.92 54.56 -0.72
CA ILE A 459 -12.21 55.83 -0.52
C ILE A 459 -10.91 55.63 0.27
N SER A 460 -10.81 54.57 1.08
CA SER A 460 -9.59 54.22 1.80
C SER A 460 -8.48 53.65 0.92
N SER A 461 -8.75 53.37 -0.36
CA SER A 461 -7.75 52.85 -1.29
C SER A 461 -6.69 53.92 -1.61
N ASN A 462 -5.41 53.56 -1.53
CA ASN A 462 -4.31 54.48 -1.87
C ASN A 462 -4.32 54.90 -3.35
N ILE A 463 -5.01 54.14 -4.20
CA ILE A 463 -5.03 54.32 -5.66
C ILE A 463 -6.49 54.41 -6.10
N SER A 464 -6.80 55.44 -6.91
CA SER A 464 -8.12 55.63 -7.50
C SER A 464 -8.35 54.71 -8.69
N LYS A 465 -9.63 54.52 -9.04
CA LYS A 465 -10.05 53.62 -10.12
C LYS A 465 -9.45 54.00 -11.48
N GLU A 466 -9.25 55.28 -11.73
CA GLU A 466 -8.74 55.84 -12.99
C GLU A 466 -7.21 55.80 -13.08
N ALA A 467 -6.52 55.78 -11.94
CA ALA A 467 -5.06 55.76 -11.86
C ALA A 467 -4.48 54.35 -11.75
N ALA A 468 -5.31 53.35 -11.44
CA ALA A 468 -4.89 51.98 -11.23
C ALA A 468 -4.26 51.34 -12.48
N ARG A 469 -3.13 50.67 -12.28
CA ARG A 469 -2.38 49.94 -13.31
C ARG A 469 -2.20 48.48 -12.91
N VAL A 470 -1.76 47.67 -13.86
CA VAL A 470 -1.45 46.26 -13.61
C VAL A 470 -0.39 46.18 -12.50
N TYR A 471 -0.58 45.24 -11.57
CA TYR A 471 0.20 45.01 -10.35
C TYR A 471 -0.05 45.96 -9.18
N ASP A 472 -0.85 47.01 -9.35
CA ASP A 472 -1.28 47.85 -8.23
C ASP A 472 -2.23 47.11 -7.30
N THR A 473 -2.26 47.51 -6.03
CA THR A 473 -3.21 47.00 -5.05
C THR A 473 -4.28 48.03 -4.76
N VAL A 474 -5.54 47.68 -5.02
CA VAL A 474 -6.72 48.50 -4.73
C VAL A 474 -7.51 47.90 -3.58
N THR A 475 -8.31 48.72 -2.90
CA THR A 475 -9.24 48.23 -1.87
C THR A 475 -10.67 48.36 -2.38
N PHE A 476 -11.36 47.23 -2.58
CA PHE A 476 -12.76 47.20 -2.99
C PHE A 476 -13.69 47.40 -1.79
N ARG A 477 -14.82 48.08 -2.06
CA ARG A 477 -15.88 48.35 -1.11
C ARG A 477 -16.71 47.09 -0.83
N GLY A 478 -17.01 46.82 0.44
CA GLY A 478 -17.84 45.71 0.89
C GLY A 478 -17.60 45.40 2.38
N PRO A 479 -18.48 44.63 3.06
CA PRO A 479 -18.19 44.10 4.38
C PRO A 479 -17.62 42.67 4.28
N PRO A 480 -16.33 42.41 4.60
CA PRO A 480 -15.26 43.36 4.92
C PRO A 480 -14.62 43.99 3.67
N LEU A 481 -13.89 45.10 3.86
CA LEU A 481 -13.09 45.73 2.81
C LEU A 481 -12.07 44.74 2.27
N GLN A 482 -11.90 44.69 0.95
CA GLN A 482 -11.07 43.69 0.29
C GLN A 482 -9.91 44.33 -0.43
N LYS A 483 -8.69 44.13 0.07
CA LYS A 483 -7.47 44.47 -0.65
C LYS A 483 -7.24 43.44 -1.76
N GLN A 484 -7.12 43.91 -2.99
CA GLN A 484 -6.90 43.05 -4.17
C GLN A 484 -5.76 43.62 -5.00
N ARG A 485 -4.78 42.77 -5.31
CA ARG A 485 -3.75 43.08 -6.30
C ARG A 485 -4.33 42.83 -7.69
N LEU A 486 -4.17 43.79 -8.59
CA LEU A 486 -4.70 43.73 -9.94
C LEU A 486 -3.70 43.02 -10.86
N TRP A 487 -4.19 42.05 -11.62
CA TRP A 487 -3.41 41.25 -12.56
C TRP A 487 -3.92 41.47 -13.98
N PRO A 488 -3.10 41.21 -15.02
CA PRO A 488 -3.65 41.06 -16.36
C PRO A 488 -4.58 39.84 -16.39
N ARG A 489 -5.48 39.78 -17.36
CA ARG A 489 -6.32 38.61 -17.56
C ARG A 489 -5.46 37.38 -17.85
N HIS A 490 -5.59 36.34 -17.02
CA HIS A 490 -4.82 35.10 -17.11
C HIS A 490 -5.64 33.93 -16.58
N CYS A 491 -5.28 32.72 -16.97
CA CYS A 491 -5.86 31.45 -16.51
C CYS A 491 -7.40 31.46 -16.50
N VAL A 492 -7.99 32.05 -17.55
CA VAL A 492 -9.45 32.13 -17.71
C VAL A 492 -10.00 30.73 -17.96
N GLN A 493 -11.12 30.38 -17.33
CA GLN A 493 -11.77 29.08 -17.49
C GLN A 493 -11.90 28.66 -18.95
N ASP A 494 -11.57 27.40 -19.22
CA ASP A 494 -11.63 26.76 -20.54
C ASP A 494 -10.76 27.42 -21.62
N SER A 495 -9.81 28.29 -21.24
CA SER A 495 -8.85 28.88 -22.17
C SER A 495 -7.55 28.07 -22.23
N TRP A 496 -6.85 28.17 -23.36
CA TRP A 496 -5.50 27.62 -23.51
C TRP A 496 -4.54 28.09 -22.42
N GLY A 497 -4.68 29.34 -21.97
CA GLY A 497 -3.85 29.93 -20.92
C GLY A 497 -3.98 29.23 -19.57
N ALA A 498 -5.16 28.66 -19.28
CA ALA A 498 -5.46 27.93 -18.04
C ALA A 498 -5.06 26.44 -18.09
N GLU A 499 -4.63 25.91 -19.23
CA GLU A 499 -4.15 24.54 -19.31
C GLU A 499 -2.74 24.42 -18.69
N LEU A 500 -2.45 23.28 -18.07
CA LEU A 500 -1.08 22.93 -17.68
C LEU A 500 -0.17 22.89 -18.91
N HIS A 501 1.07 23.29 -18.74
CA HIS A 501 2.02 23.33 -19.86
C HIS A 501 2.22 21.93 -20.47
N LYS A 502 2.19 21.84 -21.81
CA LYS A 502 2.23 20.56 -22.55
C LYS A 502 3.43 19.66 -22.22
N ASP A 503 4.56 20.27 -21.85
CA ASP A 503 5.80 19.54 -21.56
C ASP A 503 5.90 19.10 -20.09
N LEU A 504 4.94 19.51 -19.23
CA LEU A 504 4.83 19.02 -17.87
C LEU A 504 4.19 17.63 -17.89
N LYS A 505 4.84 16.66 -17.25
CA LYS A 505 4.29 15.31 -17.11
C LYS A 505 3.13 15.34 -16.12
N ILE A 506 2.03 14.72 -16.52
CA ILE A 506 0.84 14.52 -15.69
C ILE A 506 0.72 13.03 -15.43
N LEU A 507 0.73 12.61 -14.16
CA LEU A 507 0.54 11.22 -13.78
C LEU A 507 -0.95 10.85 -13.84
N ASP A 508 -1.26 9.61 -14.27
CA ASP A 508 -2.64 9.14 -14.44
C ASP A 508 -3.49 9.20 -13.15
N ASN A 509 -2.83 9.05 -11.99
CA ASN A 509 -3.47 9.05 -10.67
C ASN A 509 -3.38 10.40 -9.94
N ALA A 510 -2.91 11.45 -10.61
CA ALA A 510 -2.74 12.74 -9.97
C ALA A 510 -4.05 13.49 -9.79
N ILE A 511 -4.12 14.28 -8.72
CA ILE A 511 -5.33 15.04 -8.38
C ILE A 511 -5.16 16.50 -8.80
N LYS A 512 -6.13 17.03 -9.53
CA LYS A 512 -6.17 18.43 -9.95
C LYS A 512 -7.03 19.24 -9.00
N ILE A 513 -6.49 20.35 -8.50
CA ILE A 513 -7.17 21.30 -7.62
C ILE A 513 -7.36 22.61 -8.36
N TYR A 514 -8.59 23.06 -8.50
CA TYR A 514 -8.92 24.33 -9.15
C TYR A 514 -9.13 25.41 -8.09
N LYS A 515 -8.42 26.53 -8.21
CA LYS A 515 -8.53 27.69 -7.31
C LYS A 515 -8.94 28.96 -8.07
N GLY A 516 -9.43 29.96 -7.34
CA GLY A 516 -9.85 31.23 -7.93
C GLY A 516 -11.13 31.15 -8.77
N THR A 517 -12.00 30.17 -8.50
CA THR A 517 -13.24 29.94 -9.27
C THR A 517 -14.38 30.89 -8.91
N ASN A 518 -14.28 31.58 -7.77
CA ASN A 518 -15.27 32.55 -7.31
C ASN A 518 -14.97 33.94 -7.90
N PRO A 519 -15.89 34.56 -8.66
CA PRO A 519 -15.63 35.86 -9.29
C PRO A 519 -15.34 36.98 -8.28
N GLU A 520 -15.84 36.90 -7.06
CA GLU A 520 -15.72 37.97 -6.05
C GLU A 520 -14.49 37.84 -5.14
N VAL A 521 -13.81 36.69 -5.13
CA VAL A 521 -12.72 36.41 -4.19
C VAL A 521 -11.59 35.68 -4.89
N ASP A 522 -10.42 36.32 -4.87
CA ASP A 522 -9.19 35.73 -5.38
C ASP A 522 -8.62 34.66 -4.42
N SER A 523 -7.80 33.75 -4.93
CA SER A 523 -7.27 32.61 -4.17
C SER A 523 -5.81 32.33 -4.52
N TYR A 524 -4.89 32.80 -3.67
CA TYR A 524 -3.47 32.55 -3.86
C TYR A 524 -3.04 31.17 -3.35
N SER A 525 -3.62 30.73 -2.24
CA SER A 525 -3.31 29.44 -1.63
C SER A 525 -4.12 28.32 -2.28
N VAL A 526 -3.51 27.15 -2.43
CA VAL A 526 -4.25 25.94 -2.86
C VAL A 526 -5.19 25.45 -1.74
N PHE A 527 -5.02 25.88 -0.49
CA PHE A 527 -5.87 25.43 0.63
C PHE A 527 -7.16 26.25 0.78
N TRP A 528 -7.07 27.57 0.64
CA TRP A 528 -8.15 28.49 0.98
C TRP A 528 -8.26 29.64 -0.02
N ASP A 529 -9.46 30.19 -0.17
CA ASP A 529 -9.60 31.52 -0.76
C ASP A 529 -8.94 32.60 0.12
N ASN A 530 -8.65 33.78 -0.45
CA ASN A 530 -7.94 34.85 0.27
C ASN A 530 -8.70 35.40 1.48
N LYS A 531 -10.02 35.14 1.60
CA LYS A 531 -10.84 35.50 2.77
C LYS A 531 -10.92 34.36 3.79
N LYS A 532 -10.34 33.19 3.51
CA LYS A 532 -10.47 31.94 4.28
C LYS A 532 -11.93 31.54 4.50
N LEU A 533 -12.82 31.84 3.55
CA LEU A 533 -14.24 31.52 3.61
C LEU A 533 -14.56 30.16 3.00
N THR A 534 -13.87 29.83 1.91
CA THR A 534 -14.05 28.58 1.16
C THR A 534 -12.75 27.78 1.18
N GLU A 535 -12.85 26.54 1.68
CA GLU A 535 -11.77 25.56 1.61
C GLU A 535 -11.81 24.84 0.25
N THR A 536 -10.65 24.57 -0.34
CA THR A 536 -10.59 23.68 -1.50
C THR A 536 -10.66 22.21 -1.05
N THR A 537 -10.76 21.28 -2.00
CA THR A 537 -10.74 19.84 -1.66
C THR A 537 -9.38 19.34 -1.16
N LEU A 538 -8.31 20.15 -1.24
CA LEU A 538 -6.95 19.70 -0.95
C LEU A 538 -6.80 19.17 0.49
N SER A 539 -7.28 19.91 1.50
CA SER A 539 -7.14 19.50 2.91
C SER A 539 -7.77 18.14 3.19
N SER A 540 -9.00 17.93 2.69
CA SER A 540 -9.72 16.65 2.86
C SER A 540 -8.97 15.49 2.21
N GLN A 541 -8.36 15.71 1.05
CA GLN A 541 -7.61 14.69 0.32
C GLN A 541 -6.26 14.40 0.97
N LEU A 542 -5.56 15.42 1.47
CA LEU A 542 -4.32 15.24 2.22
C LEU A 542 -4.56 14.44 3.51
N GLN A 543 -5.67 14.72 4.21
CA GLN A 543 -6.07 13.95 5.39
C GLN A 543 -6.42 12.50 5.04
N GLU A 544 -7.20 12.26 3.98
CA GLU A 544 -7.55 10.90 3.53
C GLU A 544 -6.31 10.07 3.16
N LYS A 545 -5.31 10.69 2.52
CA LYS A 545 -4.03 10.04 2.20
C LYS A 545 -3.12 9.87 3.42
N GLY A 546 -3.41 10.59 4.51
CA GLY A 546 -2.60 10.64 5.72
C GLY A 546 -1.25 11.31 5.49
N ALA A 547 -1.20 12.33 4.62
CA ALA A 547 0.02 13.04 4.31
C ALA A 547 0.59 13.72 5.56
N THR A 548 1.89 13.60 5.78
CA THR A 548 2.61 14.26 6.88
C THR A 548 3.54 15.36 6.36
N ASP A 549 4.00 15.22 5.11
CA ASP A 549 5.01 16.07 4.49
C ASP A 549 4.50 16.59 3.16
N ILE A 550 4.53 17.91 2.99
CA ILE A 550 4.11 18.57 1.76
C ILE A 550 5.33 19.17 1.09
N TYR A 551 5.62 18.67 -0.11
CA TYR A 551 6.67 19.15 -0.98
C TYR A 551 6.04 20.08 -2.01
N ILE A 552 6.43 21.35 -2.02
CA ILE A 552 5.79 22.40 -2.81
C ILE A 552 6.78 22.96 -3.83
N CYS A 553 6.34 23.09 -5.07
CA CYS A 553 7.07 23.78 -6.13
C CYS A 553 6.12 24.39 -7.15
N GLY A 554 6.61 25.25 -8.04
CA GLY A 554 5.80 25.77 -9.15
C GLY A 554 6.10 27.21 -9.54
N LEU A 555 5.11 27.86 -10.13
CA LEU A 555 5.23 29.23 -10.62
C LEU A 555 4.60 30.23 -9.65
N ALA A 556 5.04 31.49 -9.75
CA ALA A 556 4.72 32.55 -8.80
C ALA A 556 5.18 32.22 -7.36
N TYR A 557 6.48 31.97 -7.20
CA TYR A 557 7.18 31.69 -5.93
C TYR A 557 6.71 32.59 -4.77
N ASP A 558 6.71 33.90 -4.99
CA ASP A 558 6.38 34.95 -4.03
C ASP A 558 4.87 35.19 -3.85
N VAL A 559 4.02 34.49 -4.61
CA VAL A 559 2.57 34.65 -4.59
C VAL A 559 1.90 33.32 -4.26
N CYS A 560 1.61 32.47 -5.26
CA CYS A 560 0.81 31.26 -5.08
C CYS A 560 1.58 30.17 -4.32
N VAL A 561 2.84 29.92 -4.71
CA VAL A 561 3.71 28.94 -4.04
C VAL A 561 3.96 29.33 -2.58
N GLY A 562 4.31 30.60 -2.34
CA GLY A 562 4.55 31.14 -1.01
C GLY A 562 3.31 31.09 -0.11
N ALA A 563 2.16 31.55 -0.59
CA ALA A 563 0.90 31.49 0.15
C ALA A 563 0.53 30.05 0.51
N THR A 564 0.69 29.12 -0.43
CA THR A 564 0.43 27.69 -0.22
C THR A 564 1.38 27.08 0.81
N ALA A 565 2.66 27.46 0.81
CA ALA A 565 3.62 26.99 1.81
C ALA A 565 3.30 27.49 3.22
N VAL A 566 2.91 28.77 3.35
CA VAL A 566 2.52 29.34 4.64
C VAL A 566 1.24 28.70 5.19
N ASP A 567 0.24 28.47 4.34
CA ASP A 567 -1.00 27.80 4.77
C ASP A 567 -0.77 26.33 5.11
N ALA A 568 0.11 25.62 4.39
CA ALA A 568 0.51 24.25 4.75
C ALA A 568 1.16 24.21 6.14
N LEU A 569 2.07 25.14 6.44
CA LEU A 569 2.70 25.27 7.76
C LEU A 569 1.71 25.64 8.86
N THR A 570 0.72 26.49 8.55
CA THR A 570 -0.34 26.89 9.49
C THR A 570 -1.32 25.75 9.75
N SER A 571 -1.53 24.88 8.77
CA SER A 571 -2.38 23.69 8.88
C SER A 571 -1.68 22.51 9.57
N GLY A 572 -0.45 22.71 10.06
CA GLY A 572 0.31 21.74 10.83
C GLY A 572 1.09 20.71 10.02
N TYR A 573 1.25 20.91 8.71
CA TYR A 573 2.05 20.02 7.87
C TYR A 573 3.53 20.39 7.91
N ARG A 574 4.39 19.35 7.82
CA ARG A 574 5.82 19.55 7.60
C ARG A 574 6.01 19.97 6.16
N THR A 575 6.47 21.20 5.95
CA THR A 575 6.44 21.82 4.62
C THR A 575 7.85 22.03 4.09
N ILE A 576 8.06 21.57 2.87
CA ILE A 576 9.33 21.63 2.14
C ILE A 576 9.10 22.40 0.84
N LEU A 577 9.80 23.50 0.67
CA LEU A 577 9.78 24.31 -0.55
C LEU A 577 10.97 23.94 -1.43
N ILE A 578 10.71 23.60 -2.70
CA ILE A 578 11.75 23.18 -3.65
C ILE A 578 12.19 24.37 -4.50
N ASP A 579 13.36 24.93 -4.18
CA ASP A 579 13.83 26.22 -4.69
C ASP A 579 14.11 26.20 -6.19
N ASP A 580 14.89 25.22 -6.66
CA ASP A 580 15.25 25.07 -8.07
C ASP A 580 14.07 24.66 -8.97
N CYS A 581 13.01 24.09 -8.39
CA CYS A 581 11.74 23.80 -9.06
C CYS A 581 10.72 24.95 -8.99
N SER A 582 11.12 26.14 -8.53
CA SER A 582 10.20 27.26 -8.37
C SER A 582 10.71 28.56 -9.00
N ARG A 583 9.83 29.36 -9.59
CA ARG A 583 10.14 30.68 -10.17
C ARG A 583 9.07 31.71 -9.81
N GLY A 584 9.47 32.95 -9.57
CA GLY A 584 8.59 34.01 -9.05
C GLY A 584 8.59 35.27 -9.90
N VAL A 585 7.86 36.27 -9.42
CA VAL A 585 7.53 37.52 -10.10
C VAL A 585 8.47 38.64 -9.68
N ASP A 586 8.82 38.73 -8.38
CA ASP A 586 9.70 39.77 -7.83
C ASP A 586 10.77 39.19 -6.88
N LEU A 587 12.03 39.60 -7.05
CA LEU A 587 13.15 39.07 -6.25
C LEU A 587 13.08 39.45 -4.76
N VAL A 588 12.60 40.66 -4.45
CA VAL A 588 12.50 41.13 -3.06
C VAL A 588 11.41 40.35 -2.33
N ASP A 589 10.28 40.12 -2.99
CA ASP A 589 9.19 39.34 -2.41
C ASP A 589 9.51 37.84 -2.33
N ILE A 590 10.29 37.29 -3.27
CA ILE A 590 10.82 35.92 -3.17
C ILE A 590 11.65 35.75 -1.89
N GLU A 591 12.60 36.65 -1.63
CA GLU A 591 13.46 36.56 -0.44
C GLU A 591 12.68 36.76 0.86
N LYS A 592 11.64 37.61 0.87
CA LYS A 592 10.71 37.70 2.01
C LYS A 592 9.97 36.38 2.23
N THR A 593 9.42 35.77 1.18
CA THR A 593 8.72 34.48 1.28
C THR A 593 9.67 33.40 1.82
N LYS A 594 10.92 33.34 1.35
CA LYS A 594 11.93 32.42 1.90
C LYS A 594 12.14 32.63 3.39
N ALA A 595 12.32 33.88 3.81
CA ALA A 595 12.48 34.21 5.23
C ALA A 595 11.26 33.82 6.06
N THR A 596 10.04 34.03 5.56
CA THR A 596 8.79 33.64 6.24
C THR A 596 8.66 32.13 6.40
N VAL A 597 8.96 31.36 5.35
CA VAL A 597 8.92 29.89 5.38
C VAL A 597 9.92 29.35 6.42
N ILE A 598 11.16 29.86 6.40
CA ILE A 598 12.21 29.45 7.36
C ILE A 598 11.82 29.84 8.79
N ALA A 599 11.33 31.07 9.01
CA ALA A 599 10.91 31.54 10.33
C ALA A 599 9.74 30.72 10.89
N SER A 600 8.93 30.11 10.02
CA SER A 600 7.80 29.24 10.39
C SER A 600 8.18 27.75 10.44
N ASN A 601 9.49 27.44 10.50
CA ASN A 601 10.07 26.10 10.55
C ASN A 601 9.82 25.22 9.31
N GLY A 602 9.54 25.85 8.16
CA GLY A 602 9.62 25.19 6.86
C GLY A 602 11.07 25.06 6.38
N VAL A 603 11.32 24.12 5.48
CA VAL A 603 12.66 23.89 4.92
C VAL A 603 12.68 24.19 3.44
N ILE A 604 13.73 24.89 2.99
CA ILE A 604 13.97 25.19 1.58
C ILE A 604 15.14 24.34 1.10
N VAL A 605 14.93 23.53 0.07
CA VAL A 605 15.93 22.63 -0.50
C VAL A 605 15.89 22.63 -2.03
N ASN A 606 16.89 22.01 -2.65
CA ASN A 606 16.90 21.74 -4.08
C ASN A 606 16.41 20.31 -4.38
N SER A 607 15.94 20.10 -5.61
CA SER A 607 15.42 18.84 -6.15
C SER A 607 16.32 17.63 -5.87
N SER A 608 17.64 17.82 -5.90
CA SER A 608 18.63 16.77 -5.62
C SER A 608 18.53 16.11 -4.23
N GLN A 609 17.97 16.79 -3.23
CA GLN A 609 17.87 16.30 -1.85
C GLN A 609 16.54 15.58 -1.57
N ILE A 610 15.52 15.84 -2.39
CA ILE A 610 14.14 15.42 -2.15
C ILE A 610 14.00 13.91 -2.04
N LYS A 611 14.69 13.16 -2.90
CA LYS A 611 14.63 11.69 -2.89
C LYS A 611 15.01 11.10 -1.53
N ALA A 612 16.10 11.60 -0.94
CA ALA A 612 16.55 11.12 0.35
C ALA A 612 15.57 11.50 1.48
N MET A 613 14.93 12.67 1.37
CA MET A 613 13.94 13.12 2.36
C MET A 613 12.66 12.27 2.30
N VAL A 614 12.13 12.02 1.09
CA VAL A 614 10.94 11.17 0.88
C VAL A 614 11.18 9.74 1.36
N GLU A 615 12.36 9.19 1.14
CA GLU A 615 12.74 7.85 1.61
C GLU A 615 13.09 7.78 3.12
N GLY A 616 13.00 8.90 3.85
CA GLY A 616 13.33 8.98 5.27
C GLY A 616 14.83 8.87 5.60
N ARG A 617 15.71 8.98 4.58
CA ARG A 617 17.18 8.91 4.72
C ARG A 617 17.81 10.25 5.07
N ASP A 618 17.19 11.37 4.66
CA ASP A 618 17.55 12.73 5.04
C ASP A 618 16.45 13.34 5.91
N ARG A 619 16.73 13.50 7.20
CA ARG A 619 15.77 13.89 8.23
C ARG A 619 16.16 15.22 8.84
N ARG A 620 15.47 16.28 8.42
CA ARG A 620 15.75 17.67 8.80
C ARG A 620 15.21 18.01 10.20
N PRO A 621 16.02 18.57 11.11
CA PRO A 621 15.60 18.86 12.47
C PRO A 621 14.48 19.91 12.54
N GLU A 622 14.44 20.86 11.61
CA GLU A 622 13.44 21.93 11.55
C GLU A 622 12.02 21.36 11.38
N LEU A 623 11.88 20.35 10.51
CA LEU A 623 10.62 19.64 10.29
C LEU A 623 10.21 18.80 11.51
N GLY A 624 11.20 18.21 12.21
CA GLY A 624 10.97 17.50 13.45
C GLY A 624 10.51 18.43 14.57
N TYR A 625 11.17 19.57 14.73
CA TYR A 625 10.80 20.59 15.71
C TYR A 625 9.40 21.16 15.45
N LYS A 626 9.08 21.50 14.19
CA LYS A 626 7.72 21.93 13.79
C LYS A 626 6.67 20.90 14.19
N LEU A 627 6.91 19.62 13.90
CA LEU A 627 5.98 18.55 14.26
C LEU A 627 5.77 18.45 15.78
N ALA A 628 6.82 18.63 16.58
CA ALA A 628 6.69 18.62 18.04
C ALA A 628 5.80 19.78 18.54
N LEU A 629 5.97 20.98 17.99
CA LEU A 629 5.12 22.13 18.31
C LEU A 629 3.64 21.89 17.95
N GLU A 630 3.37 21.26 16.82
CA GLU A 630 2.01 20.88 16.42
C GLU A 630 1.40 19.83 17.35
N ILE A 631 2.19 18.86 17.81
CA ILE A 631 1.74 17.86 18.79
C ILE A 631 1.36 18.55 20.11
N LYS A 632 2.17 19.50 20.59
CA LYS A 632 1.89 20.31 21.79
C LYS A 632 0.57 21.07 21.65
N GLN A 633 0.32 21.68 20.50
CA GLN A 633 -0.94 22.40 20.24
C GLN A 633 -2.14 21.45 20.27
N LYS A 634 -2.06 20.29 19.61
CA LYS A 634 -3.14 19.30 19.60
C LYS A 634 -3.42 18.70 20.97
N MET A 635 -2.38 18.41 21.75
CA MET A 635 -2.53 17.95 23.14
C MET A 635 -3.25 18.98 24.01
N ASN A 636 -2.95 20.27 23.86
CA ASN A 636 -3.63 21.34 24.59
C ASN A 636 -5.11 21.50 24.18
N LEU A 637 -5.46 21.12 22.94
CA LEU A 637 -6.84 21.14 22.43
C LEU A 637 -7.63 19.87 22.79
N GLY A 638 -6.98 18.85 23.37
CA GLY A 638 -7.60 17.58 23.73
C GLY A 638 -7.76 16.58 22.57
N GLU A 639 -6.99 16.73 21.49
CA GLU A 639 -7.03 15.90 20.27
C GLU A 639 -5.97 14.77 20.21
#